data_AF-A0A9C7SF79-F1
#
_entry.id   AF-A0A9C7SF79-F1
#
_cell.length_a   1.000
_cell.length_b   1.000
_cell.length_c   1.000
_cell.angle_alpha   90.00
_cell.angle_beta   90.00
_cell.angle_gamma   90.00
#
_symmetry.space_group_name_H-M   'P 1'
#
loop_
_entity.id
_entity.type
_entity.pdbx_description
1 polymer ?
#
loop_
_entity_poly.entity_id
_entity_poly.type
_entity_poly.pdbx_seq_one_letter_code
_entity_poly.pdbx_strand_id
1 'polypeptide(L)'
;MIRLGETMPRNRYDVIIVGAGPAGIFAALELSKREGLNILMLEKGPDIEKRHCPARELGKGCAHCNPCMLLCGWGGAGAFSDGKLTLSPAVGGWLTELLSEEEVGDLIQRVDETFVRFGAAGPIYGTNTDEVERLEKRAALAGLRLISVPIRHMGTGRSGEVLRAMRDELTARGVEIRTKTKVDTVLTENGRAAGVRTAKGEVIEGQYVVVAPGREGASWLKKVADQLGLSLRRNPVDIGVRVEVPAEVLTPLTDIVYEPKLHYYSRAFDDRVRTFCLPPDQRIICRTHDGLIAVKPIADYQEGDRVLTFDFTQRAFRFVQPQLHTVRKYKGKIYKIKIAGNGVIKSTADHLFFVKKDGEYILKRAEELQVGDLLPIGRDYPLAGLGEGIQFINLVEEFQRVPSIYITNLYVRNTSRLIRKLSRIHHIPMNKITGRPWTEPGTVPYTRFYEIYQQYNLGPDELQGLELGYRGSKTTIPALLPVTHSLAKLWGYFIAEGNYNVRPDKMRWLLAFTASDENVREDIIANFHQVFRNSKYHIVNEEDNHRGTQLFFANKLACVLFEHVFGIGCGASNKCLPRHAFNLPDDKKYSLLSGLFSGDGTISVDGTVAYSTTSPRLAIELAYLLHSLGIPTRYKVEPREFGAHFGSYKANWDLWQIRVRGLRAKQKLLRKLDLTKKQHRDRRDSILAKDDTYGKLVQIPHHIAELDQLKVMHFAITEISTLNYTGEVYDFVIPDTHNFIAGDLPFIVHNCVCPYGEVVAEWAGDVMTVNGHSYTHRRTPNTNFAILVSKRFTEPFKEPIAYGKYIARLANLLSGGIMVQRLGDLRQGRRSTEERLARSIVKPTLKEATPGDLNLVLPYRYVVNILEMLEALDKIAPGVNSRHTLLYGVEVKFYSSRLHLTKSLETEVENLFAAGDGAGITRSLVQASASGLVVAREIGQRIGNR
;
A
#
# COMPACT_ATOMS: atom_id res chain seq x y z
N MET A 1 19.75 42.19 39.82
CA MET A 1 20.24 40.90 39.25
C MET A 1 19.96 40.90 37.76
N ILE A 2 21.00 40.89 36.92
CA ILE A 2 20.86 40.59 35.48
C ILE A 2 21.07 39.08 35.33
N ARG A 3 20.27 38.40 34.50
CA ARG A 3 20.45 36.97 34.25
C ARG A 3 21.62 36.77 33.29
N LEU A 4 22.64 36.03 33.72
CA LEU A 4 23.66 35.48 32.84
C LEU A 4 22.97 34.48 31.88
N GLY A 5 23.09 34.66 30.56
CA GLY A 5 22.56 33.71 29.59
C GLY A 5 22.32 34.22 28.17
N GLU A 6 22.11 35.52 27.96
CA GLU A 6 21.85 36.06 26.61
C GLU A 6 23.15 36.53 25.92
N THR A 7 23.57 35.83 24.88
CA THR A 7 24.70 36.23 24.02
C THR A 7 24.27 37.30 23.03
N MET A 8 25.02 38.42 23.00
CA MET A 8 24.86 39.46 21.98
C MET A 8 24.96 38.86 20.56
N PRO A 9 24.12 39.27 19.60
CA PRO A 9 24.16 38.75 18.24
C PRO A 9 25.50 39.09 17.57
N ARG A 10 26.09 38.10 16.89
CA ARG A 10 27.26 38.33 16.03
C ARG A 10 26.79 38.91 14.69
N ASN A 11 27.48 39.94 14.21
CA ASN A 11 27.20 40.52 12.88
C ASN A 11 28.08 39.92 11.77
N ARG A 12 29.14 39.18 12.15
CA ARG A 12 30.13 38.61 11.24
C ARG A 12 30.35 37.13 11.54
N TYR A 13 30.37 36.33 10.49
CA TYR A 13 30.50 34.87 10.51
C TYR A 13 31.60 34.42 9.54
N ASP A 14 32.10 33.20 9.73
CA ASP A 14 33.04 32.60 8.78
C ASP A 14 32.26 32.03 7.58
N VAL A 15 31.11 31.38 7.84
CA VAL A 15 30.25 30.80 6.81
C VAL A 15 28.78 31.12 7.07
N ILE A 16 28.10 31.68 6.06
CA ILE A 16 26.64 31.87 6.04
C ILE A 16 26.02 30.85 5.07
N ILE A 17 25.07 30.07 5.56
CA ILE A 17 24.33 29.05 4.80
C ILE A 17 22.87 29.49 4.65
N VAL A 18 22.43 29.70 3.41
CA VAL A 18 21.07 30.15 3.09
C VAL A 18 20.20 28.98 2.65
N GLY A 19 19.30 28.55 3.54
CA GLY A 19 18.35 27.45 3.37
C GLY A 19 18.65 26.24 4.27
N ALA A 20 17.65 25.81 5.04
CA ALA A 20 17.74 24.61 5.89
C ALA A 20 17.23 23.33 5.19
N GLY A 21 17.52 23.21 3.88
CA GLY A 21 17.32 21.96 3.13
C GLY A 21 18.48 20.98 3.32
N PRO A 22 18.40 19.75 2.75
CA PRO A 22 19.43 18.72 2.91
C PRO A 22 20.86 19.18 2.59
N ALA A 23 21.03 19.96 1.51
CA ALA A 23 22.32 20.53 1.12
C ALA A 23 22.91 21.48 2.20
N GLY A 24 22.09 22.39 2.75
CA GLY A 24 22.53 23.32 3.79
C GLY A 24 22.81 22.62 5.13
N ILE A 25 21.97 21.65 5.51
CA ILE A 25 22.16 20.82 6.70
C ILE A 25 23.47 20.02 6.61
N PHE A 26 23.75 19.39 5.47
CA PHE A 26 24.98 18.60 5.31
C PHE A 26 26.24 19.47 5.20
N ALA A 27 26.14 20.65 4.60
CA ALA A 27 27.24 21.62 4.64
C ALA A 27 27.57 22.02 6.09
N ALA A 28 26.55 22.33 6.90
CA ALA A 28 26.73 22.66 8.31
C ALA A 28 27.26 21.48 9.15
N LEU A 29 26.80 20.25 8.88
CA LEU A 29 27.23 19.03 9.61
C LEU A 29 28.68 18.62 9.34
N GLU A 30 29.22 18.97 8.17
CA GLU A 30 30.63 18.73 7.81
C GLU A 30 31.52 19.88 8.31
N LEU A 31 31.10 21.15 8.16
CA LEU A 31 31.84 22.32 8.66
C LEU A 31 31.94 22.35 10.19
N SER A 32 30.85 22.04 10.91
CA SER A 32 30.81 22.02 12.38
C SER A 32 31.67 20.93 13.04
N LYS A 33 32.36 20.09 12.25
CA LYS A 33 33.42 19.20 12.77
C LYS A 33 34.72 19.94 13.08
N ARG A 34 34.85 21.21 12.68
CA ARG A 34 36.00 22.08 12.93
C ARG A 34 35.68 23.04 14.06
N GLU A 35 36.56 23.11 15.05
CA GLU A 35 36.46 24.05 16.15
C GLU A 35 36.71 25.50 15.67
N GLY A 36 36.19 26.47 16.41
CA GLY A 36 36.40 27.90 16.17
C GLY A 36 35.57 28.55 15.05
N LEU A 37 34.90 27.78 14.18
CA LEU A 37 34.12 28.34 13.06
C LEU A 37 32.77 28.95 13.51
N ASN A 38 32.53 30.19 13.11
CA ASN A 38 31.25 30.89 13.28
C ASN A 38 30.35 30.57 12.07
N ILE A 39 29.36 29.69 12.27
CA ILE A 39 28.46 29.22 11.20
C ILE A 39 27.03 29.69 11.47
N LEU A 40 26.42 30.34 10.48
CA LEU A 40 25.02 30.79 10.52
C LEU A 40 24.18 30.06 9.46
N MET A 41 23.02 29.53 9.86
CA MET A 41 21.99 29.01 8.96
C MET A 41 20.76 29.92 8.96
N LEU A 42 20.34 30.36 7.77
CA LEU A 42 19.16 31.21 7.57
C LEU A 42 18.05 30.45 6.82
N GLU A 43 16.86 30.34 7.41
CA GLU A 43 15.71 29.66 6.80
C GLU A 43 14.45 30.53 6.89
N LYS A 44 13.70 30.65 5.79
CA LYS A 44 12.51 31.52 5.71
C LYS A 44 11.24 30.92 6.30
N GLY A 45 11.09 29.59 6.29
CA GLY A 45 10.00 28.91 6.98
C GLY A 45 10.28 28.72 8.48
N PRO A 46 9.34 28.11 9.23
CA PRO A 46 9.51 27.86 10.66
C PRO A 46 10.30 26.57 10.93
N ASP A 47 10.71 26.40 12.19
CA ASP A 47 11.31 25.18 12.70
C ASP A 47 10.32 23.99 12.71
N ILE A 48 10.82 22.76 12.74
CA ILE A 48 10.11 21.55 12.33
C ILE A 48 8.87 21.21 13.18
N GLU A 49 8.89 21.48 14.48
CA GLU A 49 7.73 21.31 15.37
C GLU A 49 6.60 22.33 15.13
N LYS A 50 6.85 23.38 14.33
CA LYS A 50 5.92 24.48 14.06
C LYS A 50 5.39 24.45 12.61
N ARG A 51 5.55 23.32 11.90
CA ARG A 51 5.21 23.14 10.48
C ARG A 51 3.91 22.35 10.28
N HIS A 52 2.79 22.98 10.60
CA HIS A 52 1.45 22.40 10.43
C HIS A 52 0.83 22.71 9.06
N CYS A 53 -0.01 21.81 8.54
CA CYS A 53 -0.65 21.94 7.24
C CYS A 53 -2.08 21.37 7.26
N PRO A 54 -3.12 22.23 7.31
CA PRO A 54 -4.53 21.79 7.40
C PRO A 54 -4.98 20.85 6.28
N ALA A 55 -4.39 20.93 5.10
CA ALA A 55 -4.71 20.04 3.98
C ALA A 55 -4.17 18.60 4.17
N ARG A 56 -3.09 18.43 4.95
CA ARG A 56 -2.51 17.14 5.33
C ARG A 56 -3.11 16.60 6.62
N GLU A 57 -3.40 17.47 7.58
CA GLU A 57 -3.81 17.10 8.95
C GLU A 57 -5.33 16.98 9.12
N LEU A 58 -6.13 17.71 8.33
CA LEU A 58 -7.58 17.80 8.48
C LEU A 58 -8.36 17.49 7.18
N GLY A 59 -7.67 17.04 6.12
CA GLY A 59 -8.28 16.69 4.83
C GLY A 59 -8.97 17.85 4.08
N LYS A 60 -8.71 19.10 4.47
CA LYS A 60 -9.31 20.30 3.86
C LYS A 60 -8.57 20.71 2.58
N GLY A 61 -9.15 21.62 1.79
CA GLY A 61 -8.48 22.20 0.63
C GLY A 61 -7.17 22.94 0.99
N CYS A 62 -6.34 23.21 -0.01
CA CYS A 62 -5.07 23.92 0.20
C CYS A 62 -5.33 25.32 0.80
N ALA A 63 -4.62 25.64 1.89
CA ALA A 63 -4.78 26.92 2.59
C ALA A 63 -3.84 28.04 2.10
N HIS A 64 -3.13 27.84 0.97
CA HIS A 64 -2.26 28.83 0.30
C HIS A 64 -1.29 29.60 1.23
N CYS A 65 -0.76 28.93 2.26
CA CYS A 65 0.14 29.53 3.24
C CYS A 65 1.46 30.04 2.62
N ASN A 66 1.93 31.20 3.09
CA ASN A 66 3.13 31.88 2.61
C ASN A 66 4.07 32.24 3.79
N PRO A 67 5.30 31.69 3.87
CA PRO A 67 5.82 30.60 3.04
C PRO A 67 5.05 29.30 3.27
N CYS A 68 5.12 28.36 2.31
CA CYS A 68 4.36 27.12 2.38
C CYS A 68 4.91 26.18 3.48
N MET A 69 4.11 25.89 4.51
CA MET A 69 4.54 25.07 5.66
C MET A 69 5.01 23.66 5.28
N LEU A 70 4.45 23.08 4.20
CA LEU A 70 4.85 21.77 3.69
C LEU A 70 6.20 21.79 2.97
N LEU A 71 6.60 22.91 2.37
CA LEU A 71 7.77 23.00 1.47
C LEU A 71 8.95 23.79 2.08
N CYS A 72 8.68 24.77 2.93
CA CYS A 72 9.65 25.69 3.55
C CYS A 72 9.77 25.42 5.06
N GLY A 73 10.90 25.81 5.66
CA GLY A 73 11.21 25.55 7.07
C GLY A 73 12.25 24.44 7.23
N TRP A 74 12.59 24.10 8.48
CA TRP A 74 13.67 23.15 8.77
C TRP A 74 13.44 21.79 8.10
N GLY A 75 14.41 21.33 7.30
CA GLY A 75 14.32 20.12 6.49
C GLY A 75 13.62 20.27 5.12
N GLY A 76 13.10 21.47 4.81
CA GLY A 76 12.37 21.78 3.57
C GLY A 76 11.22 20.81 3.27
N ALA A 77 10.96 20.52 2.00
CA ALA A 77 10.00 19.49 1.59
C ALA A 77 10.41 18.06 2.03
N GLY A 78 11.70 17.82 2.34
CA GLY A 78 12.22 16.52 2.77
C GLY A 78 11.60 16.05 4.09
N ALA A 79 11.35 16.96 5.03
CA ALA A 79 10.75 16.66 6.35
C ALA A 79 9.38 15.97 6.29
N PHE A 80 8.62 16.17 5.21
CA PHE A 80 7.31 15.53 4.98
C PHE A 80 7.31 14.60 3.76
N SER A 81 8.49 14.28 3.23
CA SER A 81 8.65 13.30 2.18
C SER A 81 8.62 11.88 2.73
N ASP A 82 8.29 10.94 1.84
CA ASP A 82 8.25 9.49 2.04
C ASP A 82 9.67 8.86 2.14
N GLY A 83 10.61 9.52 2.83
CA GLY A 83 11.91 8.96 3.24
C GLY A 83 12.82 8.40 2.14
N LYS A 84 12.63 8.74 0.86
CA LYS A 84 13.34 8.10 -0.26
C LYS A 84 14.70 8.74 -0.55
N LEU A 85 15.75 8.04 -0.16
CA LEU A 85 17.16 8.37 -0.38
C LEU A 85 17.73 7.57 -1.56
N THR A 86 17.79 8.16 -2.75
CA THR A 86 18.36 7.50 -3.94
C THR A 86 19.89 7.41 -3.87
N LEU A 87 20.44 6.19 -3.79
CA LEU A 87 21.86 5.88 -3.60
C LEU A 87 22.57 5.56 -4.91
N SER A 88 22.47 6.43 -5.92
CA SER A 88 23.08 6.21 -7.23
C SER A 88 23.59 7.52 -7.86
N PRO A 89 24.80 7.53 -8.46
CA PRO A 89 25.26 8.69 -9.24
C PRO A 89 24.41 8.90 -10.50
N ALA A 90 23.89 7.82 -11.11
CA ALA A 90 23.15 7.82 -12.36
C ALA A 90 21.77 8.53 -12.29
N VAL A 91 21.25 8.81 -11.09
CA VAL A 91 19.96 9.49 -10.89
C VAL A 91 19.94 10.40 -9.66
N GLY A 92 19.23 11.52 -9.79
CA GLY A 92 19.07 12.47 -8.69
C GLY A 92 19.85 13.77 -8.86
N GLY A 93 20.37 14.07 -10.06
CA GLY A 93 21.01 15.34 -10.33
C GLY A 93 21.77 15.37 -11.65
N TRP A 94 22.72 16.30 -11.70
CA TRP A 94 23.78 16.47 -12.69
C TRP A 94 25.13 16.70 -11.99
N LEU A 95 25.30 16.22 -10.76
CA LEU A 95 26.55 16.36 -10.01
C LEU A 95 27.71 15.65 -10.75
N THR A 96 27.36 14.60 -11.50
CA THR A 96 28.21 13.85 -12.45
C THR A 96 28.59 14.62 -13.73
N GLU A 97 28.08 15.84 -13.95
CA GLU A 97 28.60 16.76 -14.98
C GLU A 97 29.70 17.70 -14.45
N LEU A 98 30.06 17.59 -13.16
CA LEU A 98 31.08 18.40 -12.48
C LEU A 98 32.15 17.51 -11.81
N LEU A 99 31.72 16.42 -11.18
CA LEU A 99 32.55 15.38 -10.55
C LEU A 99 32.40 14.06 -11.32
N SER A 100 33.30 13.10 -11.13
CA SER A 100 33.18 11.76 -11.71
C SER A 100 32.04 10.95 -11.07
N GLU A 101 31.58 9.88 -11.70
CA GLU A 101 30.56 9.00 -11.10
C GLU A 101 31.07 8.30 -9.83
N GLU A 102 32.39 8.07 -9.74
CA GLU A 102 33.10 7.55 -8.56
C GLU A 102 33.10 8.59 -7.43
N GLU A 103 33.54 9.82 -7.69
CA GLU A 103 33.51 10.94 -6.72
C GLU A 103 32.07 11.16 -6.17
N VAL A 104 31.06 11.06 -7.04
CA VAL A 104 29.64 11.19 -6.65
C VAL A 104 29.14 9.95 -5.88
N GLY A 105 29.56 8.74 -6.22
CA GLY A 105 29.25 7.52 -5.47
C GLY A 105 29.81 7.58 -4.05
N ASP A 106 31.05 8.03 -3.90
CA ASP A 106 31.75 8.20 -2.63
C ASP A 106 31.06 9.25 -1.73
N LEU A 107 30.61 10.36 -2.32
CA LEU A 107 29.81 11.37 -1.62
C LEU A 107 28.42 10.82 -1.23
N ILE A 108 27.78 10.05 -2.10
CA ILE A 108 26.48 9.39 -1.85
C ILE A 108 26.59 8.43 -0.65
N GLN A 109 27.64 7.62 -0.58
CA GLN A 109 27.87 6.71 0.54
C GLN A 109 28.05 7.48 1.86
N ARG A 110 28.93 8.49 1.90
CA ARG A 110 29.20 9.28 3.11
C ARG A 110 27.98 10.10 3.57
N VAL A 111 27.11 10.49 2.62
CA VAL A 111 25.79 11.08 2.92
C VAL A 111 24.88 10.07 3.60
N ASP A 112 24.80 8.87 3.05
CA ASP A 112 23.95 7.79 3.53
C ASP A 112 24.37 7.30 4.93
N GLU A 113 25.67 7.09 5.15
CA GLU A 113 26.28 6.84 6.46
C GLU A 113 25.90 7.91 7.50
N THR A 114 25.88 9.18 7.10
CA THR A 114 25.48 10.28 7.97
C THR A 114 23.98 10.26 8.26
N PHE A 115 23.12 10.04 7.25
CA PHE A 115 21.68 9.83 7.49
C PHE A 115 21.44 8.64 8.44
N VAL A 116 22.15 7.52 8.24
CA VAL A 116 22.11 6.34 9.11
C VAL A 116 22.51 6.69 10.55
N ARG A 117 23.57 7.48 10.78
CA ARG A 117 23.97 7.97 12.12
C ARG A 117 22.84 8.70 12.85
N PHE A 118 22.05 9.48 12.12
CA PHE A 118 20.88 10.18 12.67
C PHE A 118 19.59 9.34 12.68
N GLY A 119 19.69 8.02 12.50
CA GLY A 119 18.59 7.06 12.67
C GLY A 119 17.93 6.53 11.39
N ALA A 120 18.43 6.90 10.20
CA ALA A 120 17.79 6.61 8.92
C ALA A 120 18.08 5.21 8.32
N ALA A 121 18.34 4.20 9.16
CA ALA A 121 18.80 2.86 8.78
C ALA A 121 17.73 1.96 8.13
N GLY A 122 17.12 2.39 7.02
CA GLY A 122 16.10 1.64 6.29
C GLY A 122 16.61 0.80 5.10
N PRO A 123 15.75 0.02 4.43
CA PRO A 123 16.13 -0.93 3.36
C PRO A 123 16.40 -0.26 2.00
N ILE A 124 17.20 -0.91 1.14
CA ILE A 124 17.57 -0.45 -0.21
C ILE A 124 16.86 -1.28 -1.31
N TYR A 125 16.23 -0.61 -2.27
CA TYR A 125 15.57 -1.20 -3.46
C TYR A 125 16.41 -0.95 -4.73
N GLY A 126 16.32 -1.80 -5.76
CA GLY A 126 16.85 -1.50 -7.11
C GLY A 126 18.36 -1.65 -7.30
N THR A 127 19.02 -2.54 -6.56
CA THR A 127 20.42 -2.94 -6.79
C THR A 127 20.57 -3.82 -8.05
N ASN A 128 21.80 -3.97 -8.56
CA ASN A 128 22.07 -4.74 -9.78
C ASN A 128 21.80 -6.24 -9.59
N THR A 129 20.96 -6.82 -10.45
CA THR A 129 20.61 -8.25 -10.45
C THR A 129 20.44 -8.78 -11.88
N ASP A 130 20.58 -10.11 -12.04
CA ASP A 130 20.30 -10.92 -13.25
C ASP A 130 18.88 -10.71 -13.85
N GLU A 131 18.04 -10.01 -13.10
CA GLU A 131 16.66 -9.70 -13.39
C GLU A 131 16.57 -8.29 -13.92
N VAL A 132 17.00 -7.26 -13.17
CA VAL A 132 17.17 -5.87 -13.64
C VAL A 132 17.71 -5.79 -15.10
N GLU A 133 18.67 -6.65 -15.44
CA GLU A 133 19.29 -6.78 -16.76
C GLU A 133 18.37 -7.28 -17.92
N ARG A 134 17.26 -8.00 -17.67
CA ARG A 134 16.46 -8.70 -18.70
C ARG A 134 15.29 -7.88 -19.28
N LEU A 135 14.55 -7.07 -18.53
CA LEU A 135 13.74 -5.98 -19.09
C LEU A 135 14.62 -4.79 -19.51
N GLU A 136 15.87 -4.66 -19.06
CA GLU A 136 16.82 -3.79 -19.76
C GLU A 136 17.00 -4.28 -21.21
N LYS A 137 17.15 -5.60 -21.42
CA LYS A 137 17.18 -6.22 -22.76
C LYS A 137 15.82 -6.14 -23.50
N ARG A 138 14.67 -6.39 -22.86
CA ARG A 138 13.35 -6.26 -23.53
C ARG A 138 12.95 -4.82 -23.82
N ALA A 139 13.28 -3.87 -22.94
CA ALA A 139 13.17 -2.46 -23.23
C ALA A 139 14.01 -2.14 -24.47
N ALA A 140 15.29 -2.57 -24.51
CA ALA A 140 16.19 -2.31 -25.63
C ALA A 140 15.62 -2.80 -26.96
N LEU A 141 15.08 -4.02 -26.99
CA LEU A 141 14.41 -4.59 -28.18
C LEU A 141 13.13 -3.83 -28.60
N ALA A 142 12.46 -3.15 -27.66
CA ALA A 142 11.32 -2.28 -27.95
C ALA A 142 11.72 -0.86 -28.41
N GLY A 143 12.98 -0.47 -28.23
CA GLY A 143 13.53 0.88 -28.43
C GLY A 143 13.64 1.72 -27.13
N LEU A 144 13.37 1.12 -25.98
CA LEU A 144 13.45 1.73 -24.65
C LEU A 144 14.74 1.33 -23.92
N ARG A 145 15.11 2.08 -22.88
CA ARG A 145 16.17 1.71 -21.93
C ARG A 145 15.64 1.84 -20.51
N LEU A 146 15.60 0.76 -19.74
CA LEU A 146 15.33 0.87 -18.31
C LEU A 146 16.55 1.48 -17.59
N ILE A 147 16.30 2.15 -16.46
CA ILE A 147 17.30 2.70 -15.55
C ILE A 147 16.98 2.15 -14.15
N SER A 148 17.71 1.11 -13.73
CA SER A 148 17.64 0.59 -12.35
C SER A 148 18.53 1.38 -11.40
N VAL A 149 18.06 1.57 -10.16
CA VAL A 149 18.61 2.56 -9.23
C VAL A 149 18.46 2.12 -7.76
N PRO A 150 19.56 2.04 -6.99
CA PRO A 150 19.51 1.92 -5.54
C PRO A 150 18.70 3.04 -4.86
N ILE A 151 17.73 2.70 -3.99
CA ILE A 151 16.94 3.65 -3.20
C ILE A 151 16.79 3.13 -1.77
N ARG A 152 17.38 3.80 -0.77
CA ARG A 152 17.10 3.57 0.65
C ARG A 152 15.79 4.24 1.06
N HIS A 153 14.91 3.55 1.81
CA HIS A 153 13.67 4.12 2.36
C HIS A 153 13.77 4.29 3.88
N MET A 154 13.81 5.53 4.37
CA MET A 154 14.06 5.86 5.79
C MET A 154 12.91 5.49 6.76
N GLY A 155 11.72 5.19 6.23
CA GLY A 155 10.46 5.03 6.97
C GLY A 155 9.58 6.28 6.95
N THR A 156 8.27 6.09 6.93
CA THR A 156 7.24 7.13 6.81
C THR A 156 7.24 8.04 8.03
N GLY A 157 7.26 9.36 7.82
CA GLY A 157 7.29 10.36 8.90
C GLY A 157 8.64 10.50 9.63
N ARG A 158 9.46 9.44 9.67
CA ARG A 158 10.80 9.42 10.29
C ARG A 158 11.75 10.46 9.71
N SER A 159 11.53 10.88 8.46
CA SER A 159 12.17 12.04 7.82
C SER A 159 12.25 13.25 8.76
N GLY A 160 11.19 13.54 9.53
CA GLY A 160 11.18 14.67 10.46
C GLY A 160 11.97 14.45 11.75
N GLU A 161 12.08 13.20 12.22
CA GLU A 161 12.84 12.84 13.42
C GLU A 161 14.35 12.90 13.15
N VAL A 162 14.78 12.33 12.03
CA VAL A 162 16.18 12.35 11.56
C VAL A 162 16.65 13.80 11.37
N LEU A 163 15.83 14.64 10.73
CA LEU A 163 16.15 16.05 10.51
C LEU A 163 16.11 16.86 11.82
N ARG A 164 15.28 16.48 12.80
CA ARG A 164 15.34 17.07 14.16
C ARG A 164 16.66 16.74 14.85
N ALA A 165 17.07 15.47 14.85
CA ALA A 165 18.34 15.05 15.45
C ALA A 165 19.55 15.77 14.82
N MET A 166 19.52 16.01 13.50
CA MET A 166 20.50 16.84 12.80
C MET A 166 20.53 18.30 13.28
N ARG A 167 19.37 18.92 13.52
CA ARG A 167 19.28 20.27 14.12
C ARG A 167 19.89 20.31 15.50
N ASP A 168 19.57 19.32 16.32
CA ASP A 168 19.95 19.30 17.73
C ASP A 168 21.47 19.09 17.88
N GLU A 169 22.09 18.23 17.05
CA GLU A 169 23.56 18.10 16.97
C GLU A 169 24.24 19.39 16.47
N LEU A 170 23.66 20.08 15.48
CA LEU A 170 24.19 21.36 14.99
C LEU A 170 24.11 22.47 16.05
N THR A 171 23.00 22.53 16.78
CA THR A 171 22.78 23.50 17.87
C THR A 171 23.74 23.24 19.03
N ALA A 172 23.95 21.96 19.39
CA ALA A 172 24.92 21.56 20.41
C ALA A 172 26.38 21.89 20.04
N ARG A 173 26.69 22.00 18.75
CA ARG A 173 27.99 22.47 18.24
C ARG A 173 28.10 23.99 18.07
N GLY A 174 27.10 24.75 18.51
CA GLY A 174 27.10 26.22 18.43
C GLY A 174 26.83 26.80 17.04
N VAL A 175 26.27 26.02 16.10
CA VAL A 175 25.78 26.56 14.82
C VAL A 175 24.51 27.37 15.07
N GLU A 176 24.49 28.62 14.64
CA GLU A 176 23.35 29.52 14.85
C GLU A 176 22.27 29.28 13.78
N ILE A 177 21.03 29.00 14.17
CA ILE A 177 19.94 28.63 13.25
C ILE A 177 18.78 29.64 13.37
N ARG A 178 18.69 30.58 12.42
CA ARG A 178 17.60 31.58 12.37
C ARG A 178 16.51 31.14 11.40
N THR A 179 15.45 30.53 11.95
CA THR A 179 14.21 30.28 11.19
C THR A 179 13.37 31.57 11.03
N LYS A 180 12.33 31.54 10.19
CA LYS A 180 11.51 32.70 9.79
C LYS A 180 12.30 33.90 9.25
N THR A 181 13.52 33.67 8.75
CA THR A 181 14.46 34.69 8.31
C THR A 181 14.74 34.52 6.81
N LYS A 182 14.02 35.30 6.00
CA LYS A 182 14.17 35.32 4.54
C LYS A 182 15.37 36.19 4.13
N VAL A 183 16.30 35.65 3.35
CA VAL A 183 17.32 36.42 2.62
C VAL A 183 16.69 37.05 1.37
N ASP A 184 17.06 38.29 1.03
CA ASP A 184 16.65 38.93 -0.23
C ASP A 184 17.76 38.95 -1.29
N THR A 185 19.03 39.16 -0.89
CA THR A 185 20.18 39.09 -1.80
C THR A 185 21.49 38.76 -1.08
N VAL A 186 22.51 38.41 -1.86
CA VAL A 186 23.90 38.17 -1.44
C VAL A 186 24.71 39.46 -1.65
N LEU A 187 25.65 39.73 -0.75
CA LEU A 187 26.53 40.90 -0.81
C LEU A 187 27.90 40.47 -1.34
N THR A 188 28.48 41.29 -2.21
CA THR A 188 29.79 41.02 -2.82
C THR A 188 30.68 42.26 -2.81
N GLU A 189 31.99 42.04 -2.68
CA GLU A 189 33.03 43.07 -2.69
C GLU A 189 34.21 42.55 -3.51
N ASN A 190 34.71 43.35 -4.45
CA ASN A 190 35.85 43.01 -5.32
C ASN A 190 35.73 41.63 -6.01
N GLY A 191 34.52 41.23 -6.41
CA GLY A 191 34.24 39.92 -7.03
C GLY A 191 34.15 38.73 -6.07
N ARG A 192 34.23 38.97 -4.75
CA ARG A 192 34.12 37.97 -3.68
C ARG A 192 32.79 38.08 -2.95
N ALA A 193 32.31 37.00 -2.34
CA ALA A 193 31.25 37.05 -1.34
C ALA A 193 31.71 37.79 -0.07
N ALA A 194 30.85 38.66 0.46
CA ALA A 194 31.07 39.44 1.68
C ALA A 194 29.97 39.26 2.75
N GLY A 195 28.81 38.70 2.37
CA GLY A 195 27.71 38.47 3.30
C GLY A 195 26.34 38.33 2.62
N VAL A 196 25.28 38.59 3.38
CA VAL A 196 23.88 38.57 2.89
C VAL A 196 23.06 39.72 3.46
N ARG A 197 21.96 40.08 2.79
CA ARG A 197 20.95 41.00 3.29
C ARG A 197 19.60 40.30 3.44
N THR A 198 18.98 40.39 4.62
CA THR A 198 17.65 39.83 4.87
C THR A 198 16.55 40.72 4.29
N ALA A 199 15.36 40.14 4.08
CA ALA A 199 14.18 40.86 3.63
C ALA A 199 13.63 41.88 4.68
N LYS A 200 14.26 41.98 5.86
CA LYS A 200 14.03 43.03 6.86
C LYS A 200 15.04 44.19 6.78
N GLY A 201 16.01 44.13 5.86
CA GLY A 201 17.09 45.11 5.71
C GLY A 201 18.36 44.83 6.53
N GLU A 202 18.32 43.86 7.45
CA GLU A 202 19.49 43.40 8.23
C GLU A 202 20.60 42.92 7.28
N VAL A 203 21.82 43.42 7.50
CA VAL A 203 23.04 43.01 6.81
C VAL A 203 23.85 42.11 7.75
N ILE A 204 24.33 40.99 7.23
CA ILE A 204 25.12 40.01 7.98
C ILE A 204 26.38 39.68 7.17
N GLU A 205 27.56 39.92 7.74
CA GLU A 205 28.86 39.71 7.10
C GLU A 205 29.29 38.24 7.16
N GLY A 206 29.88 37.74 6.07
CA GLY A 206 30.32 36.35 5.96
C GLY A 206 31.48 36.18 4.98
N GLN A 207 32.59 35.57 5.41
CA GLN A 207 33.73 35.33 4.49
C GLN A 207 33.36 34.35 3.36
N TYR A 208 32.49 33.36 3.66
CA TYR A 208 31.95 32.42 2.68
C TYR A 208 30.42 32.41 2.73
N VAL A 209 29.77 32.32 1.57
CA VAL A 209 28.31 32.26 1.45
C VAL A 209 27.91 31.02 0.65
N VAL A 210 27.08 30.17 1.26
CA VAL A 210 26.56 28.93 0.65
C VAL A 210 25.06 29.10 0.41
N VAL A 211 24.65 29.23 -0.86
CA VAL A 211 23.23 29.33 -1.23
C VAL A 211 22.67 27.94 -1.54
N ALA A 212 21.90 27.41 -0.59
CA ALA A 212 21.28 26.08 -0.63
C ALA A 212 19.74 26.10 -0.47
N PRO A 213 18.99 26.99 -1.15
CA PRO A 213 17.62 27.38 -0.76
C PRO A 213 16.52 26.38 -1.18
N GLY A 214 16.89 25.19 -1.65
CA GLY A 214 15.95 24.17 -2.15
C GLY A 214 15.18 24.58 -3.41
N ARG A 215 14.29 23.69 -3.89
CA ARG A 215 13.52 23.89 -5.15
C ARG A 215 12.66 25.15 -5.13
N GLU A 216 11.96 25.39 -4.03
CA GLU A 216 11.04 26.52 -3.91
C GLU A 216 11.79 27.86 -3.88
N GLY A 217 13.03 27.88 -3.37
CA GLY A 217 13.93 29.03 -3.43
C GLY A 217 14.72 29.22 -4.72
N ALA A 218 14.55 28.34 -5.73
CA ALA A 218 15.29 28.44 -7.01
C ALA A 218 14.99 29.74 -7.79
N SER A 219 13.79 30.31 -7.64
CA SER A 219 13.40 31.59 -8.24
C SER A 219 14.13 32.78 -7.58
N TRP A 220 14.30 32.74 -6.26
CA TRP A 220 15.13 33.70 -5.52
C TRP A 220 16.60 33.57 -5.93
N LEU A 221 17.13 32.35 -6.04
CA LEU A 221 18.51 32.15 -6.47
C LEU A 221 18.73 32.64 -7.91
N LYS A 222 17.76 32.49 -8.82
CA LYS A 222 17.84 33.12 -10.15
C LYS A 222 17.89 34.66 -10.05
N LYS A 223 17.04 35.30 -9.23
CA LYS A 223 17.11 36.76 -8.99
C LYS A 223 18.51 37.17 -8.52
N VAL A 224 19.12 36.43 -7.60
CA VAL A 224 20.49 36.70 -7.13
C VAL A 224 21.53 36.47 -8.23
N ALA A 225 21.40 35.41 -9.03
CA ALA A 225 22.27 35.17 -10.18
C ALA A 225 22.19 36.29 -11.22
N ASP A 226 20.97 36.71 -11.59
CA ASP A 226 20.71 37.82 -12.51
C ASP A 226 21.27 39.15 -11.95
N GLN A 227 21.20 39.37 -10.63
CA GLN A 227 21.78 40.55 -9.95
C GLN A 227 23.31 40.56 -9.89
N LEU A 228 23.94 39.38 -9.79
CA LEU A 228 25.39 39.22 -9.72
C LEU A 228 26.05 38.96 -11.09
N GLY A 229 25.27 38.94 -12.17
CA GLY A 229 25.76 38.68 -13.53
C GLY A 229 26.21 37.23 -13.79
N LEU A 230 25.82 36.28 -12.93
CA LEU A 230 26.27 34.88 -12.99
C LEU A 230 25.72 34.15 -14.22
N SER A 231 26.59 33.40 -14.90
CA SER A 231 26.25 32.60 -16.07
C SER A 231 25.26 31.48 -15.71
N LEU A 232 24.22 31.33 -16.53
CA LEU A 232 23.24 30.24 -16.39
C LEU A 232 23.41 29.17 -17.48
N ARG A 233 23.64 27.92 -17.06
CA ARG A 233 23.66 26.75 -17.94
C ARG A 233 22.22 26.32 -18.27
N ARG A 234 21.94 26.06 -19.55
CA ARG A 234 20.64 25.56 -20.03
C ARG A 234 20.34 24.17 -19.49
N ASN A 235 19.21 24.03 -18.83
CA ASN A 235 18.60 22.72 -18.60
C ASN A 235 17.71 22.32 -19.79
N PRO A 236 17.56 21.01 -20.09
CA PRO A 236 16.49 20.55 -20.95
C PRO A 236 15.13 20.95 -20.36
N VAL A 237 14.07 21.01 -21.16
CA VAL A 237 12.69 21.04 -20.65
C VAL A 237 12.03 19.69 -20.95
N ASP A 238 11.39 19.09 -19.95
CA ASP A 238 10.56 17.90 -20.10
C ASP A 238 9.11 18.36 -20.28
N ILE A 239 8.54 18.16 -21.48
CA ILE A 239 7.15 18.51 -21.80
C ILE A 239 6.46 17.27 -22.38
N GLY A 240 5.22 17.05 -21.96
CA GLY A 240 4.33 16.12 -22.61
C GLY A 240 2.98 16.09 -21.90
N VAL A 241 2.56 14.89 -21.53
CA VAL A 241 1.20 14.62 -21.07
C VAL A 241 1.20 13.72 -19.84
N ARG A 242 0.29 14.00 -18.91
CA ARG A 242 -0.17 12.91 -18.03
C ARG A 242 -1.01 12.00 -18.90
N VAL A 243 -0.54 10.78 -19.06
CA VAL A 243 -1.32 9.75 -19.70
C VAL A 243 -2.13 9.08 -18.61
N GLU A 244 -3.43 9.07 -18.79
CA GLU A 244 -4.37 8.34 -17.96
C GLU A 244 -4.98 7.23 -18.82
N VAL A 245 -4.60 6.00 -18.52
CA VAL A 245 -5.10 4.80 -19.21
C VAL A 245 -6.20 4.16 -18.37
N PRO A 246 -7.06 3.31 -18.99
CA PRO A 246 -7.62 2.20 -18.23
C PRO A 246 -6.39 1.42 -17.78
N ALA A 247 -6.11 1.51 -16.51
CA ALA A 247 -4.76 1.74 -16.06
C ALA A 247 -3.78 0.57 -16.18
N GLU A 248 -4.31 -0.54 -16.64
CA GLU A 248 -3.89 -1.94 -16.55
C GLU A 248 -2.93 -2.33 -17.65
N VAL A 249 -3.14 -1.67 -18.77
CA VAL A 249 -2.14 -1.26 -19.71
C VAL A 249 -0.70 -1.22 -19.17
N LEU A 250 -0.43 -0.55 -18.05
CA LEU A 250 0.94 -0.41 -17.52
C LEU A 250 1.49 -1.66 -16.84
N THR A 251 0.70 -2.72 -16.92
CA THR A 251 0.85 -4.06 -16.36
C THR A 251 2.16 -4.82 -16.61
N PRO A 252 3.11 -4.42 -17.45
CA PRO A 252 4.34 -5.22 -17.57
C PRO A 252 5.60 -4.44 -17.21
N LEU A 253 5.46 -3.38 -16.39
CA LEU A 253 6.55 -2.47 -16.06
C LEU A 253 6.77 -2.09 -14.57
N THR A 254 5.78 -1.88 -13.67
CA THR A 254 6.05 -1.28 -12.31
C THR A 254 7.08 -2.04 -11.52
N ASP A 255 6.73 -3.29 -11.31
CA ASP A 255 7.01 -3.90 -10.04
C ASP A 255 8.27 -4.67 -10.31
N ILE A 256 9.30 -3.85 -10.44
CA ILE A 256 10.67 -4.20 -10.70
C ILE A 256 11.58 -3.25 -9.92
N VAL A 257 11.27 -1.93 -9.99
CA VAL A 257 12.22 -0.87 -9.61
C VAL A 257 11.65 0.15 -8.62
N TYR A 258 10.46 -0.09 -8.04
CA TYR A 258 9.62 0.87 -7.29
C TYR A 258 9.22 2.16 -8.08
N GLU A 259 9.90 2.51 -9.16
CA GLU A 259 9.48 3.50 -10.17
C GLU A 259 10.30 3.31 -11.48
N PRO A 260 9.99 2.33 -12.35
CA PRO A 260 10.77 1.92 -13.53
C PRO A 260 11.06 3.02 -14.56
N LYS A 261 12.15 3.76 -14.36
CA LYS A 261 12.55 4.89 -15.20
C LYS A 261 13.03 4.38 -16.57
N LEU A 262 12.09 4.15 -17.47
CA LEU A 262 12.33 3.79 -18.87
C LEU A 262 12.73 5.04 -19.69
N HIS A 263 13.41 4.82 -20.82
CA HIS A 263 13.85 5.85 -21.75
C HIS A 263 13.74 5.33 -23.20
N TYR A 264 12.61 5.57 -23.86
CA TYR A 264 12.56 5.51 -25.33
C TYR A 264 13.41 6.61 -25.96
N TYR A 265 13.84 6.46 -27.21
CA TYR A 265 14.34 7.54 -28.08
C TYR A 265 13.57 7.52 -29.41
N SER A 266 13.06 8.66 -29.87
CA SER A 266 12.16 8.71 -31.03
C SER A 266 12.86 8.55 -32.38
N ARG A 267 12.31 7.69 -33.25
CA ARG A 267 12.83 7.40 -34.59
C ARG A 267 12.75 8.59 -35.52
N ALA A 268 11.72 9.43 -35.39
CA ALA A 268 11.56 10.62 -36.23
C ALA A 268 12.46 11.79 -35.84
N PHE A 269 12.95 11.86 -34.59
CA PHE A 269 13.47 13.11 -34.03
C PHE A 269 14.59 13.00 -32.97
N ASP A 270 14.80 11.85 -32.33
CA ASP A 270 15.79 11.60 -31.27
C ASP A 270 15.56 12.36 -29.93
N ASP A 271 14.34 12.27 -29.36
CA ASP A 271 13.96 12.77 -28.01
C ASP A 271 13.28 11.64 -27.12
N ARG A 272 13.08 11.77 -25.78
CA ARG A 272 13.11 10.62 -24.78
C ARG A 272 12.06 10.48 -23.58
N VAL A 273 11.54 9.28 -23.09
CA VAL A 273 10.34 9.05 -22.12
C VAL A 273 10.09 7.66 -21.26
N ARG A 274 9.09 7.46 -20.27
CA ARG A 274 8.81 6.30 -19.20
C ARG A 274 7.34 5.85 -18.60
N THR A 275 6.97 4.57 -18.09
CA THR A 275 5.61 4.04 -17.46
C THR A 275 5.42 2.61 -16.63
N PHE A 276 4.37 2.21 -15.76
CA PHE A 276 4.28 1.07 -14.64
C PHE A 276 2.84 0.44 -13.93
N CYS A 277 2.41 -0.88 -13.46
CA CYS A 277 1.43 -1.49 -12.27
C CYS A 277 1.16 -3.12 -11.88
N LEU A 278 0.09 -3.68 -11.14
CA LEU A 278 -0.14 -5.16 -10.59
C LEU A 278 -1.56 -5.94 -10.81
N PRO A 279 -1.86 -7.28 -10.48
CA PRO A 279 -3.19 -8.06 -10.71
C PRO A 279 -4.38 -8.43 -9.69
N PRO A 280 -5.52 -9.19 -10.01
CA PRO A 280 -6.91 -9.06 -9.40
C PRO A 280 -7.60 -10.18 -8.56
N ASP A 281 -7.47 -11.44 -8.94
CA ASP A 281 -8.20 -12.58 -8.37
C ASP A 281 -7.44 -13.15 -7.17
N GLN A 282 -6.24 -12.60 -6.99
CA GLN A 282 -5.36 -12.72 -5.86
C GLN A 282 -6.11 -12.32 -4.60
N ARG A 283 -6.15 -13.23 -3.64
CA ARG A 283 -6.69 -12.93 -2.32
C ARG A 283 -5.66 -12.11 -1.54
N ILE A 284 -6.15 -11.11 -0.82
CA ILE A 284 -5.43 -10.36 0.20
C ILE A 284 -5.91 -10.83 1.57
N ILE A 285 -5.12 -10.54 2.60
CA ILE A 285 -5.60 -10.57 3.98
C ILE A 285 -5.50 -9.19 4.62
N CYS A 286 -6.59 -8.73 5.22
CA CYS A 286 -6.71 -7.37 5.76
C CYS A 286 -7.54 -7.34 7.05
N ARG A 287 -7.23 -6.40 7.93
CA ARG A 287 -8.13 -5.93 9.00
C ARG A 287 -9.05 -4.86 8.40
N THR A 288 -10.32 -5.17 8.25
CA THR A 288 -11.33 -4.24 7.72
C THR A 288 -11.56 -3.05 8.66
N HIS A 289 -12.19 -2.00 8.13
CA HIS A 289 -12.53 -0.77 8.86
C HIS A 289 -13.33 -1.02 10.16
N ASP A 290 -14.15 -2.06 10.21
CA ASP A 290 -14.89 -2.53 11.40
C ASP A 290 -14.06 -3.42 12.35
N GLY A 291 -12.73 -3.44 12.19
CA GLY A 291 -11.78 -4.07 13.12
C GLY A 291 -11.59 -5.57 12.96
N LEU A 292 -12.50 -6.27 12.28
CA LEU A 292 -12.38 -7.69 11.95
C LEU A 292 -11.28 -7.93 10.90
N ILE A 293 -10.72 -9.13 10.86
CA ILE A 293 -9.78 -9.60 9.83
C ILE A 293 -10.47 -10.60 8.91
N ALA A 294 -10.23 -10.43 7.61
CA ALA A 294 -10.79 -11.23 6.54
C ALA A 294 -9.75 -11.50 5.43
N VAL A 295 -9.95 -12.62 4.73
CA VAL A 295 -9.29 -12.93 3.45
C VAL A 295 -10.30 -12.69 2.33
N LYS A 296 -10.00 -11.79 1.40
CA LYS A 296 -10.93 -11.39 0.31
C LYS A 296 -10.16 -11.12 -0.99
N PRO A 297 -10.79 -11.07 -2.18
CA PRO A 297 -10.12 -10.58 -3.39
C PRO A 297 -9.49 -9.21 -3.12
N ILE A 298 -8.35 -8.93 -3.75
CA ILE A 298 -7.79 -7.57 -3.79
C ILE A 298 -8.85 -6.57 -4.29
N ALA A 299 -9.69 -6.97 -5.24
CA ALA A 299 -10.82 -6.20 -5.74
C ALA A 299 -11.83 -5.73 -4.70
N ASP A 300 -12.05 -6.52 -3.64
CA ASP A 300 -13.05 -6.24 -2.61
C ASP A 300 -12.51 -5.33 -1.49
N TYR A 301 -11.28 -4.80 -1.62
CA TYR A 301 -10.70 -3.84 -0.66
C TYR A 301 -11.56 -2.57 -0.52
N GLN A 302 -11.77 -2.12 0.71
CA GLN A 302 -12.50 -0.88 1.03
C GLN A 302 -11.58 0.12 1.74
N GLU A 303 -11.79 1.41 1.49
CA GLU A 303 -11.02 2.46 2.14
C GLU A 303 -11.19 2.41 3.67
N GLY A 304 -10.10 2.60 4.41
CA GLY A 304 -10.03 2.34 5.85
C GLY A 304 -9.62 0.91 6.23
N ASP A 305 -9.69 -0.06 5.33
CA ASP A 305 -9.15 -1.39 5.57
C ASP A 305 -7.60 -1.35 5.60
N ARG A 306 -6.99 -2.14 6.49
CA ARG A 306 -5.54 -2.28 6.66
C ARG A 306 -5.08 -3.63 6.16
N VAL A 307 -4.23 -3.71 5.14
CA VAL A 307 -3.71 -5.01 4.66
C VAL A 307 -2.60 -5.54 5.55
N LEU A 308 -2.42 -6.85 5.58
CA LEU A 308 -1.27 -7.46 6.20
C LEU A 308 -0.03 -7.26 5.33
N THR A 309 1.07 -6.93 5.99
CA THR A 309 2.40 -6.70 5.42
C THR A 309 3.44 -7.40 6.29
N PHE A 310 4.64 -7.64 5.76
CA PHE A 310 5.75 -8.21 6.52
C PHE A 310 6.92 -7.23 6.64
N ASP A 311 7.30 -6.91 7.87
CA ASP A 311 8.52 -6.18 8.17
C ASP A 311 9.69 -7.17 8.18
N PHE A 312 10.45 -7.22 7.09
CA PHE A 312 11.62 -8.09 6.94
C PHE A 312 12.73 -7.80 7.97
N THR A 313 12.81 -6.56 8.47
CA THR A 313 13.81 -6.13 9.47
C THR A 313 13.46 -6.67 10.86
N GLN A 314 12.20 -6.49 11.28
CA GLN A 314 11.70 -6.95 12.58
C GLN A 314 11.24 -8.43 12.56
N ARG A 315 11.25 -9.06 11.38
CA ARG A 315 10.73 -10.43 11.13
C ARG A 315 9.26 -10.59 11.57
N ALA A 316 8.48 -9.50 11.46
CA ALA A 316 7.17 -9.35 12.08
C ALA A 316 6.08 -8.92 11.10
N PHE A 317 4.88 -9.47 11.26
CA PHE A 317 3.72 -9.10 10.45
C PHE A 317 2.95 -7.92 11.05
N ARG A 318 2.53 -6.97 10.20
CA ARG A 318 1.87 -5.72 10.60
C ARG A 318 0.68 -5.43 9.69
N PHE A 319 -0.47 -5.07 10.27
CA PHE A 319 -1.62 -4.55 9.53
C PHE A 319 -1.45 -3.04 9.32
N VAL A 320 -1.13 -2.65 8.08
CA VAL A 320 -0.82 -1.29 7.67
C VAL A 320 -1.97 -0.76 6.82
N GLN A 321 -2.40 0.50 6.99
CA GLN A 321 -3.34 1.08 6.04
C GLN A 321 -2.58 1.35 4.73
N PRO A 322 -2.99 0.72 3.62
CA PRO A 322 -2.40 1.02 2.33
C PRO A 322 -2.58 2.49 1.98
N GLN A 323 -1.63 3.06 1.24
CA GLN A 323 -1.80 4.35 0.62
C GLN A 323 -2.86 4.28 -0.49
N LEU A 324 -2.55 3.62 -1.62
CA LEU A 324 -3.31 3.82 -2.87
C LEU A 324 -3.61 2.50 -3.61
N HIS A 325 -4.86 2.29 -4.01
CA HIS A 325 -5.33 1.06 -4.70
C HIS A 325 -5.28 1.34 -6.17
N THR A 326 -4.88 0.34 -6.94
CA THR A 326 -5.06 0.25 -8.40
C THR A 326 -6.51 -0.42 -8.81
N VAL A 327 -8.42 0.25 -10.05
CA VAL A 327 -9.83 -0.27 -10.60
C VAL A 327 -10.03 -0.17 -12.15
N ARG A 328 -9.30 -0.91 -13.02
CA ARG A 328 -8.80 -0.23 -14.25
C ARG A 328 -8.90 -0.78 -15.71
N LYS A 329 -8.77 -2.07 -16.02
CA LYS A 329 -8.97 -2.83 -17.30
C LYS A 329 -7.79 -3.11 -18.29
N TYR A 330 -7.32 -4.37 -18.39
CA TYR A 330 -6.10 -4.89 -19.08
C TYR A 330 -6.39 -5.58 -20.38
N LYS A 331 -5.32 -5.69 -21.20
CA LYS A 331 -5.23 -6.68 -22.24
C LYS A 331 -3.79 -7.09 -22.50
N GLY A 332 -3.34 -8.18 -21.87
CA GLY A 332 -1.97 -8.68 -21.99
C GLY A 332 -1.75 -10.03 -21.33
N LYS A 333 -0.49 -10.40 -21.11
CA LYS A 333 -0.12 -11.66 -20.44
C LYS A 333 -0.11 -11.51 -18.92
N ILE A 334 -0.74 -12.46 -18.25
CA ILE A 334 -0.60 -12.75 -16.82
C ILE A 334 0.34 -13.94 -16.67
N TYR A 335 1.36 -13.80 -15.85
CA TYR A 335 2.28 -14.83 -15.38
C TYR A 335 1.68 -15.52 -14.16
N LYS A 336 1.23 -16.76 -14.35
CA LYS A 336 0.80 -17.67 -13.29
C LYS A 336 2.03 -18.38 -12.77
N ILE A 337 2.50 -17.93 -11.61
CA ILE A 337 3.67 -18.46 -10.92
C ILE A 337 3.18 -19.49 -9.91
N LYS A 338 3.68 -20.72 -10.01
CA LYS A 338 3.27 -21.85 -9.19
C LYS A 338 4.49 -22.43 -8.47
N ILE A 339 4.40 -22.52 -7.16
CA ILE A 339 5.47 -23.00 -6.28
C ILE A 339 5.34 -24.47 -5.91
N ALA A 340 6.40 -25.03 -5.36
CA ALA A 340 6.40 -26.32 -4.69
C ALA A 340 5.24 -26.40 -3.68
N GLY A 341 4.39 -27.42 -3.80
CA GLY A 341 3.13 -27.46 -3.05
C GLY A 341 1.94 -26.79 -3.74
N ASN A 342 2.06 -26.41 -5.01
CA ASN A 342 0.97 -25.94 -5.87
C ASN A 342 0.24 -24.68 -5.39
N GLY A 343 0.84 -23.90 -4.48
CA GLY A 343 0.42 -22.53 -4.26
C GLY A 343 0.61 -21.73 -5.54
N VAL A 344 -0.35 -20.87 -5.89
CA VAL A 344 -0.32 -20.02 -7.07
C VAL A 344 -0.42 -18.56 -6.67
N ILE A 345 0.42 -17.74 -7.29
CA ILE A 345 0.22 -16.31 -7.41
C ILE A 345 0.19 -15.97 -8.89
N LYS A 346 -0.78 -15.14 -9.29
CA LYS A 346 -0.83 -14.59 -10.63
C LYS A 346 -0.41 -13.14 -10.51
N SER A 347 0.64 -12.79 -11.24
CA SER A 347 0.91 -11.40 -11.51
C SER A 347 1.11 -11.18 -13.01
N THR A 348 1.34 -9.95 -13.41
CA THR A 348 1.71 -9.60 -14.78
C THR A 348 3.23 -9.51 -14.91
N ALA A 349 3.72 -9.29 -16.12
CA ALA A 349 5.11 -9.55 -16.49
C ALA A 349 6.14 -8.77 -15.65
N ASP A 350 5.79 -7.56 -15.20
CA ASP A 350 6.63 -6.81 -14.28
C ASP A 350 6.95 -7.57 -13.00
N HIS A 351 5.94 -8.14 -12.36
CA HIS A 351 5.77 -7.79 -10.94
C HIS A 351 6.78 -8.36 -9.94
N LEU A 352 6.97 -7.64 -8.83
CA LEU A 352 8.09 -7.81 -7.92
C LEU A 352 7.76 -8.83 -6.86
N PHE A 353 8.45 -9.94 -7.01
CA PHE A 353 8.56 -10.98 -6.03
C PHE A 353 9.89 -10.81 -5.30
N PHE A 354 9.82 -10.87 -3.98
CA PHE A 354 11.01 -11.11 -3.18
C PHE A 354 11.47 -12.54 -3.45
N VAL A 355 12.75 -12.75 -3.71
CA VAL A 355 13.34 -14.09 -3.88
C VAL A 355 14.51 -14.27 -2.94
N LYS A 356 14.54 -15.42 -2.27
CA LYS A 356 15.62 -15.82 -1.38
C LYS A 356 16.81 -16.34 -2.19
N LYS A 357 17.92 -15.61 -2.18
CA LYS A 357 19.21 -15.99 -2.78
C LYS A 357 20.30 -15.75 -1.72
N ASP A 358 21.18 -16.73 -1.52
CA ASP A 358 22.39 -16.66 -0.68
C ASP A 358 22.24 -16.06 0.73
N GLY A 359 21.08 -16.30 1.37
CA GLY A 359 20.79 -15.79 2.72
C GLY A 359 20.10 -14.42 2.77
N GLU A 360 20.02 -13.70 1.65
CA GLU A 360 19.37 -12.39 1.52
C GLU A 360 18.04 -12.46 0.76
N TYR A 361 17.40 -11.32 0.49
CA TYR A 361 16.23 -11.22 -0.38
C TYR A 361 16.54 -10.22 -1.50
N ILE A 362 16.57 -10.72 -2.73
CA ILE A 362 16.63 -9.88 -3.93
C ILE A 362 15.23 -9.66 -4.48
N LEU A 363 15.09 -8.63 -5.32
CA LEU A 363 13.85 -8.26 -5.95
C LEU A 363 13.88 -8.70 -7.43
N LYS A 364 12.87 -9.49 -7.81
CA LYS A 364 12.77 -10.27 -9.06
C LYS A 364 11.39 -10.12 -9.75
N ARG A 365 11.36 -10.03 -11.08
CA ARG A 365 10.17 -9.83 -11.91
C ARG A 365 9.44 -11.12 -12.22
N ALA A 366 8.12 -11.06 -12.34
CA ALA A 366 7.30 -12.19 -12.80
C ALA A 366 7.77 -12.80 -14.13
N GLU A 367 8.31 -11.99 -15.04
CA GLU A 367 8.82 -12.41 -16.35
C GLU A 367 10.25 -12.96 -16.37
N GLU A 368 10.96 -12.87 -15.25
CA GLU A 368 12.37 -13.28 -15.14
C GLU A 368 12.62 -14.33 -14.08
N LEU A 369 11.72 -14.43 -13.09
CA LEU A 369 11.59 -15.57 -12.19
C LEU A 369 11.81 -16.88 -12.96
N GLN A 370 12.53 -17.79 -12.33
CA GLN A 370 12.96 -19.06 -12.91
C GLN A 370 12.45 -20.22 -12.04
N VAL A 371 12.22 -21.37 -12.67
CA VAL A 371 11.95 -22.61 -11.94
C VAL A 371 13.17 -22.89 -11.05
N GLY A 372 12.95 -22.99 -9.74
CA GLY A 372 13.99 -23.01 -8.71
C GLY A 372 14.01 -21.80 -7.78
N ASP A 373 13.63 -20.60 -8.23
CA ASP A 373 13.65 -19.38 -7.40
C ASP A 373 12.78 -19.53 -6.14
N LEU A 374 13.31 -19.11 -5.00
CA LEU A 374 12.72 -19.34 -3.67
C LEU A 374 11.82 -18.18 -3.23
N LEU A 375 10.49 -18.31 -3.40
CA LEU A 375 9.52 -17.30 -2.98
C LEU A 375 9.18 -17.39 -1.48
N PRO A 376 9.05 -16.25 -0.78
CA PRO A 376 8.62 -16.18 0.62
C PRO A 376 7.09 -16.28 0.75
N ILE A 377 6.67 -17.21 1.61
CA ILE A 377 5.29 -17.45 2.02
C ILE A 377 5.18 -17.23 3.54
N GLY A 378 4.19 -16.46 3.99
CA GLY A 378 3.97 -16.17 5.40
C GLY A 378 3.46 -17.37 6.22
N ARG A 379 3.82 -17.37 7.50
CA ARG A 379 3.26 -18.24 8.57
C ARG A 379 3.26 -17.53 9.92
N ASP A 380 2.57 -18.09 10.90
CA ASP A 380 2.60 -17.64 12.32
C ASP A 380 2.33 -16.12 12.49
N TYR A 381 1.48 -15.55 11.64
CA TYR A 381 1.09 -14.14 11.62
C TYR A 381 -0.07 -13.84 12.58
N PRO A 382 -0.03 -12.72 13.33
CA PRO A 382 -0.99 -12.45 14.40
C PRO A 382 -2.33 -11.97 13.84
N LEU A 383 -3.33 -12.86 13.83
CA LEU A 383 -4.71 -12.52 13.45
C LEU A 383 -5.55 -11.92 14.58
N ALA A 384 -5.00 -11.83 15.78
CA ALA A 384 -5.55 -11.04 16.87
C ALA A 384 -4.53 -9.96 17.24
N GLY A 385 -5.00 -8.72 17.49
CA GLY A 385 -4.15 -7.71 18.11
C GLY A 385 -3.91 -8.10 19.57
N LEU A 386 -2.64 -8.21 19.99
CA LEU A 386 -2.23 -8.38 21.39
C LEU A 386 -2.90 -9.56 22.14
N GLY A 387 -3.08 -10.70 21.45
CA GLY A 387 -3.10 -12.02 22.09
C GLY A 387 -4.45 -12.72 22.29
N GLU A 388 -5.55 -12.00 22.54
CA GLU A 388 -6.77 -12.64 23.10
C GLU A 388 -7.92 -12.92 22.11
N GLY A 389 -7.87 -12.40 20.88
CA GLY A 389 -8.93 -12.59 19.88
C GLY A 389 -10.28 -11.95 20.27
N ILE A 390 -11.36 -12.31 19.56
CA ILE A 390 -12.72 -11.92 19.97
C ILE A 390 -13.31 -12.92 20.96
N GLN A 391 -13.77 -12.43 22.11
CA GLN A 391 -14.44 -13.23 23.15
C GLN A 391 -15.97 -13.24 22.98
N PHE A 392 -16.53 -12.19 22.37
CA PHE A 392 -17.97 -12.04 22.10
C PHE A 392 -18.19 -11.41 20.71
N ILE A 393 -19.35 -11.67 20.11
CA ILE A 393 -19.83 -10.99 18.89
C ILE A 393 -20.94 -10.02 19.30
N ASN A 394 -20.79 -8.73 18.96
CA ASN A 394 -21.79 -7.70 19.23
C ASN A 394 -22.96 -7.82 18.24
N LEU A 395 -24.01 -8.54 18.62
CA LEU A 395 -25.17 -8.74 17.76
C LEU A 395 -26.01 -7.47 17.60
N VAL A 396 -25.95 -6.51 18.53
CA VAL A 396 -26.63 -5.22 18.35
C VAL A 396 -26.03 -4.46 17.16
N GLU A 397 -24.74 -4.63 16.90
CA GLU A 397 -24.01 -4.03 15.79
C GLU A 397 -24.04 -4.89 14.52
N GLU A 398 -23.82 -6.21 14.58
CA GLU A 398 -23.83 -7.05 13.38
C GLU A 398 -25.19 -7.06 12.66
N PHE A 399 -26.30 -7.02 13.40
CA PHE A 399 -27.63 -7.10 12.80
C PHE A 399 -28.02 -5.90 11.90
N GLN A 400 -27.26 -4.80 11.92
CA GLN A 400 -27.45 -3.69 10.97
C GLN A 400 -27.16 -4.11 9.51
N ARG A 401 -26.42 -5.20 9.32
CA ARG A 401 -25.99 -5.73 8.01
C ARG A 401 -26.96 -6.76 7.41
N VAL A 402 -27.97 -7.15 8.19
CA VAL A 402 -28.99 -8.14 7.79
C VAL A 402 -30.10 -7.44 6.99
N PRO A 403 -30.68 -8.05 5.93
CA PRO A 403 -31.74 -7.40 5.15
C PRO A 403 -32.95 -6.97 6.00
N SER A 404 -33.53 -5.80 5.69
CA SER A 404 -34.56 -5.14 6.52
C SER A 404 -35.82 -5.97 6.81
N ILE A 405 -36.17 -6.89 5.91
CA ILE A 405 -37.26 -7.87 6.07
C ILE A 405 -37.09 -8.76 7.32
N TYR A 406 -35.85 -9.05 7.72
CA TYR A 406 -35.55 -9.75 8.97
C TYR A 406 -35.54 -8.79 10.16
N ILE A 407 -34.97 -7.60 9.99
CA ILE A 407 -34.80 -6.59 11.06
C ILE A 407 -36.15 -6.21 11.68
N THR A 408 -37.20 -6.04 10.87
CA THR A 408 -38.56 -5.71 11.35
C THR A 408 -39.17 -6.74 12.30
N ASN A 409 -38.61 -7.95 12.38
CA ASN A 409 -39.05 -9.01 13.28
C ASN A 409 -38.14 -9.20 14.50
N LEU A 410 -37.08 -8.41 14.66
CA LEU A 410 -36.14 -8.49 15.79
C LEU A 410 -36.53 -7.58 16.95
N TYR A 411 -36.22 -8.04 18.16
CA TYR A 411 -36.41 -7.29 19.40
C TYR A 411 -35.32 -7.60 20.42
N VAL A 412 -35.07 -6.66 21.33
CA VAL A 412 -34.12 -6.79 22.44
C VAL A 412 -34.88 -6.85 23.76
N ARG A 413 -34.59 -7.87 24.59
CA ARG A 413 -35.21 -8.08 25.92
C ARG A 413 -34.31 -7.59 27.05
N ASN A 414 -34.83 -7.65 28.28
CA ASN A 414 -34.15 -7.30 29.54
C ASN A 414 -33.73 -5.82 29.67
N THR A 415 -34.19 -4.96 28.76
CA THR A 415 -33.76 -3.55 28.64
C THR A 415 -34.11 -2.67 29.85
N SER A 416 -35.06 -3.08 30.70
CA SER A 416 -35.58 -2.30 31.82
C SER A 416 -34.52 -1.72 32.77
N ARG A 417 -33.41 -2.45 33.02
CA ARG A 417 -32.30 -1.96 33.86
C ARG A 417 -31.53 -0.83 33.18
N LEU A 418 -31.20 -1.02 31.90
CA LEU A 418 -30.48 -0.06 31.06
C LEU A 418 -31.31 1.22 30.83
N ILE A 419 -32.57 1.10 30.41
CA ILE A 419 -33.44 2.27 30.18
C ILE A 419 -33.64 3.08 31.46
N ARG A 420 -33.69 2.42 32.64
CA ARG A 420 -33.74 3.09 33.94
C ARG A 420 -32.42 3.77 34.33
N LYS A 421 -31.26 3.20 33.94
CA LYS A 421 -29.93 3.85 34.08
C LYS A 421 -29.90 5.14 33.25
N LEU A 422 -30.20 5.06 31.96
CA LEU A 422 -30.21 6.21 31.03
C LEU A 422 -31.21 7.28 31.46
N SER A 423 -32.43 6.90 31.86
CA SER A 423 -33.48 7.83 32.31
C SER A 423 -33.05 8.66 33.52
N ARG A 424 -32.27 8.07 34.45
CA ARG A 424 -31.69 8.79 35.60
C ARG A 424 -30.52 9.70 35.21
N ILE A 425 -29.62 9.24 34.35
CA ILE A 425 -28.42 9.99 33.94
C ILE A 425 -28.77 11.22 33.10
N HIS A 426 -29.73 11.09 32.18
CA HIS A 426 -30.08 12.17 31.24
C HIS A 426 -31.31 12.97 31.67
N HIS A 427 -31.91 12.67 32.82
CA HIS A 427 -33.15 13.29 33.33
C HIS A 427 -34.36 13.23 32.37
N ILE A 428 -34.38 12.24 31.46
CA ILE A 428 -35.45 12.03 30.47
C ILE A 428 -36.38 10.89 30.94
N PRO A 429 -37.72 11.06 30.92
CA PRO A 429 -38.66 9.97 31.23
C PRO A 429 -38.46 8.73 30.35
N MET A 430 -38.51 7.53 30.95
CA MET A 430 -38.24 6.25 30.27
C MET A 430 -39.05 6.05 28.97
N ASN A 431 -40.31 6.51 28.92
CA ASN A 431 -41.18 6.41 27.74
C ASN A 431 -40.72 7.31 26.58
N LYS A 432 -40.07 8.45 26.83
CA LYS A 432 -39.44 9.27 25.79
C LYS A 432 -38.17 8.61 25.24
N ILE A 433 -37.46 7.84 26.06
CA ILE A 433 -36.31 7.02 25.58
C ILE A 433 -36.82 5.86 24.71
N THR A 434 -37.80 5.07 25.17
CA THR A 434 -38.34 3.94 24.38
C THR A 434 -39.28 4.36 23.24
N GLY A 435 -39.62 5.64 23.11
CA GLY A 435 -40.51 6.21 22.09
C GLY A 435 -42.00 6.01 22.39
N ARG A 436 -42.40 4.81 22.80
CA ARG A 436 -43.76 4.45 23.27
C ARG A 436 -43.68 3.38 24.38
N PRO A 437 -44.78 3.09 25.10
CA PRO A 437 -44.94 1.83 25.82
C PRO A 437 -45.00 0.67 24.81
N TRP A 438 -44.29 -0.43 25.10
CA TRP A 438 -44.28 -1.64 24.28
C TRP A 438 -45.05 -2.77 24.97
N THR A 439 -45.60 -3.71 24.20
CA THR A 439 -46.54 -4.73 24.67
C THR A 439 -45.97 -5.74 25.67
N GLU A 440 -44.65 -5.89 25.72
CA GLU A 440 -43.94 -6.65 26.75
C GLU A 440 -43.05 -5.72 27.59
N PRO A 441 -43.21 -5.65 28.92
CA PRO A 441 -42.34 -4.87 29.79
C PRO A 441 -40.86 -5.30 29.67
N GLY A 442 -40.00 -4.36 29.28
CA GLY A 442 -38.56 -4.59 29.11
C GLY A 442 -38.12 -5.12 27.75
N THR A 443 -39.06 -5.31 26.80
CA THR A 443 -38.76 -5.59 25.40
C THR A 443 -38.84 -4.29 24.58
N VAL A 444 -37.88 -4.07 23.67
CA VAL A 444 -37.84 -2.94 22.72
C VAL A 444 -37.58 -3.50 21.31
N PRO A 445 -38.28 -3.04 20.25
CA PRO A 445 -37.97 -3.45 18.87
C PRO A 445 -36.51 -3.12 18.51
N TYR A 446 -35.85 -4.00 17.73
CA TYR A 446 -34.42 -3.85 17.46
C TYR A 446 -34.06 -2.49 16.85
N THR A 447 -34.87 -1.97 15.91
CA THR A 447 -34.65 -0.66 15.29
C THR A 447 -34.59 0.46 16.32
N ARG A 448 -35.59 0.54 17.22
CA ARG A 448 -35.61 1.53 18.30
C ARG A 448 -34.53 1.28 19.35
N PHE A 449 -34.14 0.03 19.58
CA PHE A 449 -33.01 -0.26 20.46
C PHE A 449 -31.68 0.18 19.83
N TYR A 450 -31.51 0.04 18.52
CA TYR A 450 -30.33 0.49 17.79
C TYR A 450 -30.21 2.03 17.76
N GLU A 451 -31.34 2.74 17.63
CA GLU A 451 -31.41 4.20 17.83
C GLU A 451 -30.91 4.60 19.22
N ILE A 452 -31.32 3.89 20.28
CA ILE A 452 -30.86 4.12 21.67
C ILE A 452 -29.37 3.76 21.82
N TYR A 453 -28.93 2.65 21.22
CA TYR A 453 -27.54 2.20 21.22
C TYR A 453 -26.59 3.27 20.66
N GLN A 454 -26.96 3.86 19.52
CA GLN A 454 -26.22 4.95 18.89
C GLN A 454 -26.36 6.28 19.67
N GLN A 455 -27.58 6.68 20.03
CA GLN A 455 -27.85 7.97 20.70
C GLN A 455 -27.08 8.13 22.03
N TYR A 456 -26.93 7.04 22.78
CA TYR A 456 -26.29 7.04 24.10
C TYR A 456 -24.91 6.36 24.11
N ASN A 457 -24.35 6.02 22.94
CA ASN A 457 -23.02 5.43 22.73
C ASN A 457 -22.73 4.27 23.72
N LEU A 458 -23.60 3.25 23.71
CA LEU A 458 -23.58 2.18 24.71
C LEU A 458 -22.41 1.21 24.52
N GLY A 459 -21.71 0.86 25.60
CA GLY A 459 -20.61 -0.10 25.57
C GLY A 459 -21.06 -1.56 25.76
N PRO A 460 -20.11 -2.52 25.70
CA PRO A 460 -20.38 -3.92 26.03
C PRO A 460 -21.01 -4.11 27.43
N ASP A 461 -20.61 -3.31 28.40
CA ASP A 461 -21.13 -3.35 29.78
C ASP A 461 -22.63 -3.01 29.85
N GLU A 462 -23.12 -2.08 29.02
CA GLU A 462 -24.55 -1.78 28.88
C GLU A 462 -25.33 -2.87 28.14
N LEU A 463 -24.66 -3.66 27.30
CA LEU A 463 -25.27 -4.78 26.57
C LEU A 463 -25.29 -6.09 27.38
N GLN A 464 -24.57 -6.16 28.50
CA GLN A 464 -24.47 -7.36 29.32
C GLN A 464 -25.84 -7.77 29.90
N GLY A 465 -26.25 -9.02 29.66
CA GLY A 465 -27.54 -9.56 30.11
C GLY A 465 -28.76 -9.18 29.24
N LEU A 466 -28.56 -8.40 28.17
CA LEU A 466 -29.57 -8.23 27.14
C LEU A 466 -29.62 -9.44 26.20
N GLU A 467 -30.78 -9.68 25.59
CA GLU A 467 -30.98 -10.78 24.64
C GLU A 467 -31.66 -10.30 23.36
N LEU A 468 -31.24 -10.81 22.19
CA LEU A 468 -32.00 -10.69 20.95
C LEU A 468 -33.00 -11.85 20.82
N GLY A 469 -34.20 -11.54 20.32
CA GLY A 469 -35.21 -12.50 19.88
C GLY A 469 -35.75 -12.18 18.49
N TYR A 470 -36.37 -13.17 17.85
CA TYR A 470 -36.98 -13.06 16.53
C TYR A 470 -38.48 -13.44 16.59
N ARG A 471 -39.36 -12.65 15.98
CA ARG A 471 -40.81 -12.83 16.05
C ARG A 471 -41.26 -14.19 15.52
N GLY A 472 -41.93 -14.96 16.38
CA GLY A 472 -42.30 -16.35 16.07
C GLY A 472 -41.11 -17.32 16.04
N SER A 473 -40.06 -17.04 16.81
CA SER A 473 -39.12 -18.01 17.39
C SER A 473 -39.40 -18.14 18.89
N LYS A 474 -39.04 -19.28 19.50
CA LYS A 474 -39.06 -19.43 20.99
C LYS A 474 -37.67 -19.28 21.62
N THR A 475 -36.61 -19.28 20.82
CA THR A 475 -35.22 -19.11 21.28
C THR A 475 -34.79 -17.66 21.17
N THR A 476 -34.31 -17.10 22.28
CA THR A 476 -33.50 -15.88 22.36
C THR A 476 -32.02 -16.25 22.49
N ILE A 477 -31.13 -15.28 22.29
CA ILE A 477 -29.68 -15.39 22.44
C ILE A 477 -29.10 -14.13 23.11
N PRO A 478 -27.95 -14.21 23.81
CA PRO A 478 -27.29 -13.02 24.36
C PRO A 478 -26.96 -11.98 23.28
N ALA A 479 -27.13 -10.69 23.61
CA ALA A 479 -26.80 -9.58 22.73
C ALA A 479 -25.29 -9.47 22.44
N LEU A 480 -24.46 -9.89 23.40
CA LEU A 480 -23.05 -10.21 23.23
C LEU A 480 -22.92 -11.73 23.15
N LEU A 481 -22.93 -12.30 21.94
CA LEU A 481 -22.90 -13.74 21.74
C LEU A 481 -21.50 -14.31 22.07
N PRO A 482 -21.33 -15.19 23.08
CA PRO A 482 -20.01 -15.67 23.47
C PRO A 482 -19.37 -16.58 22.42
N VAL A 483 -18.07 -16.42 22.20
CA VAL A 483 -17.27 -17.18 21.25
C VAL A 483 -16.84 -18.51 21.89
N THR A 484 -17.77 -19.46 21.98
CA THR A 484 -17.54 -20.77 22.61
C THR A 484 -16.86 -21.77 21.68
N HIS A 485 -16.25 -22.82 22.25
CA HIS A 485 -15.75 -23.96 21.45
C HIS A 485 -16.85 -24.58 20.60
N SER A 486 -18.06 -24.69 21.16
CA SER A 486 -19.23 -25.25 20.47
C SER A 486 -19.71 -24.39 19.30
N LEU A 487 -19.71 -23.05 19.41
CA LEU A 487 -20.03 -22.17 18.30
C LEU A 487 -19.03 -22.37 17.15
N ALA A 488 -17.73 -22.42 17.47
CA ALA A 488 -16.68 -22.65 16.51
C ALA A 488 -16.76 -24.04 15.85
N LYS A 489 -16.92 -25.13 16.63
CA LYS A 489 -17.06 -26.50 16.13
C LYS A 489 -18.32 -26.67 15.27
N LEU A 490 -19.43 -26.03 15.66
CA LEU A 490 -20.68 -26.02 14.90
C LEU A 490 -20.56 -25.27 13.56
N TRP A 491 -19.82 -24.15 13.50
CA TRP A 491 -19.46 -23.55 12.22
C TRP A 491 -18.66 -24.52 11.35
N GLY A 492 -17.67 -25.20 11.93
CA GLY A 492 -16.89 -26.23 11.23
C GLY A 492 -17.77 -27.32 10.60
N TYR A 493 -18.72 -27.85 11.36
CA TYR A 493 -19.69 -28.82 10.86
C TYR A 493 -20.62 -28.24 9.79
N PHE A 494 -21.07 -27.00 9.92
CA PHE A 494 -21.99 -26.41 8.94
C PHE A 494 -21.29 -26.04 7.62
N ILE A 495 -20.00 -25.74 7.64
CA ILE A 495 -19.22 -25.51 6.42
C ILE A 495 -19.13 -26.80 5.61
N ALA A 496 -18.86 -27.93 6.28
CA ALA A 496 -18.79 -29.26 5.68
C ALA A 496 -20.18 -29.81 5.32
N GLU A 497 -20.90 -30.31 6.33
CA GLU A 497 -22.12 -31.13 6.19
C GLU A 497 -23.41 -30.28 6.06
N GLY A 498 -23.31 -28.96 6.23
CA GLY A 498 -24.46 -28.07 6.44
C GLY A 498 -25.09 -27.49 5.17
N ASN A 499 -26.40 -27.26 5.18
CA ASN A 499 -27.12 -26.56 4.11
C ASN A 499 -28.30 -25.71 4.64
N TYR A 500 -28.71 -24.69 3.88
CA TYR A 500 -29.90 -23.89 4.16
C TYR A 500 -31.13 -24.55 3.50
N ASN A 501 -32.14 -24.92 4.28
CA ASN A 501 -33.44 -25.37 3.77
C ASN A 501 -34.51 -24.35 4.18
N VAL A 502 -34.33 -23.15 3.64
CA VAL A 502 -35.17 -21.96 3.85
C VAL A 502 -36.12 -21.80 2.66
N ARG A 503 -37.41 -21.62 2.95
CA ARG A 503 -38.47 -21.31 1.97
C ARG A 503 -39.39 -20.26 2.58
N PRO A 504 -39.13 -18.95 2.37
CA PRO A 504 -39.90 -17.87 3.00
C PRO A 504 -41.37 -17.88 2.57
N ASP A 505 -41.63 -18.23 1.31
CA ASP A 505 -42.94 -18.48 0.72
C ASP A 505 -43.77 -19.55 1.47
N LYS A 506 -43.09 -20.51 2.11
CA LYS A 506 -43.73 -21.59 2.89
C LYS A 506 -43.45 -21.48 4.39
N MET A 507 -42.98 -20.32 4.86
CA MET A 507 -42.59 -20.07 6.26
C MET A 507 -41.59 -21.11 6.85
N ARG A 508 -40.82 -21.81 6.00
CA ARG A 508 -39.88 -22.86 6.41
C ARG A 508 -38.50 -22.24 6.65
N TRP A 509 -37.98 -22.40 7.87
CA TRP A 509 -36.71 -21.84 8.32
C TRP A 509 -35.89 -22.92 9.03
N LEU A 510 -35.23 -23.78 8.25
CA LEU A 510 -34.44 -24.89 8.76
C LEU A 510 -32.97 -24.76 8.34
N LEU A 511 -32.07 -24.84 9.32
CA LEU A 511 -30.69 -25.26 9.06
C LEU A 511 -30.68 -26.79 8.97
N ALA A 512 -30.05 -27.33 7.93
CA ALA A 512 -29.87 -28.76 7.73
C ALA A 512 -28.40 -29.16 7.88
N PHE A 513 -28.14 -30.36 8.36
CA PHE A 513 -26.83 -31.02 8.34
C PHE A 513 -27.01 -32.44 7.80
N THR A 514 -26.12 -32.93 6.93
CA THR A 514 -26.17 -34.30 6.39
C THR A 514 -25.08 -35.12 7.06
N ALA A 515 -25.41 -36.09 7.91
CA ALA A 515 -24.40 -36.83 8.67
C ALA A 515 -24.81 -38.30 8.89
N SER A 516 -24.14 -39.21 8.16
CA SER A 516 -24.35 -40.65 8.29
C SER A 516 -23.70 -41.26 9.55
N ASP A 517 -22.61 -40.67 10.05
CA ASP A 517 -21.96 -41.08 11.31
C ASP A 517 -22.76 -40.56 12.52
N GLU A 518 -23.14 -41.48 13.41
CA GLU A 518 -23.95 -41.19 14.61
C GLU A 518 -23.28 -40.23 15.58
N ASN A 519 -21.99 -40.45 15.88
CA ASN A 519 -21.20 -39.61 16.78
C ASN A 519 -21.19 -38.15 16.27
N VAL A 520 -21.13 -37.97 14.95
CA VAL A 520 -21.17 -36.66 14.30
C VAL A 520 -22.56 -36.02 14.42
N ARG A 521 -23.66 -36.79 14.28
CA ARG A 521 -25.02 -36.28 14.55
C ARG A 521 -25.16 -35.81 16.00
N GLU A 522 -24.77 -36.63 16.96
CA GLU A 522 -24.87 -36.32 18.39
C GLU A 522 -24.05 -35.09 18.79
N ASP A 523 -22.80 -35.00 18.31
CA ASP A 523 -21.92 -33.85 18.55
C ASP A 523 -22.47 -32.56 17.88
N ILE A 524 -23.06 -32.64 16.68
CA ILE A 524 -23.78 -31.51 16.08
C ILE A 524 -24.96 -31.08 16.96
N ILE A 525 -25.80 -32.02 17.44
CA ILE A 525 -26.94 -31.72 18.33
C ILE A 525 -26.47 -31.07 19.64
N ALA A 526 -25.44 -31.64 20.28
CA ALA A 526 -24.89 -31.14 21.53
C ALA A 526 -24.34 -29.71 21.38
N ASN A 527 -23.52 -29.45 20.34
CA ASN A 527 -22.99 -28.11 20.09
C ASN A 527 -24.08 -27.11 19.68
N PHE A 528 -25.10 -27.53 18.90
CA PHE A 528 -26.24 -26.67 18.56
C PHE A 528 -27.06 -26.30 19.79
N HIS A 529 -27.31 -27.23 20.72
CA HIS A 529 -28.06 -26.96 21.95
C HIS A 529 -27.31 -26.09 22.96
N GLN A 530 -25.98 -26.19 23.03
CA GLN A 530 -25.16 -25.29 23.88
C GLN A 530 -25.24 -23.83 23.41
N VAL A 531 -25.30 -23.58 22.09
CA VAL A 531 -25.39 -22.23 21.52
C VAL A 531 -26.84 -21.73 21.45
N PHE A 532 -27.77 -22.55 20.94
CA PHE A 532 -29.15 -22.20 20.65
C PHE A 532 -30.12 -22.99 21.53
N ARG A 533 -30.11 -22.67 22.83
CA ARG A 533 -30.93 -23.31 23.86
C ARG A 533 -32.40 -23.47 23.44
N ASN A 534 -32.99 -24.60 23.82
CA ASN A 534 -34.41 -24.95 23.57
C ASN A 534 -34.84 -25.00 22.08
N SER A 535 -33.88 -25.10 21.14
CA SER A 535 -34.20 -25.33 19.73
C SER A 535 -34.79 -26.73 19.52
N LYS A 536 -35.78 -26.86 18.62
CA LYS A 536 -36.26 -28.18 18.16
C LYS A 536 -35.42 -28.66 16.98
N TYR A 537 -35.15 -29.96 16.96
CA TYR A 537 -34.57 -30.64 15.81
C TYR A 537 -35.42 -31.85 15.38
N HIS A 538 -35.25 -32.28 14.13
CA HIS A 538 -35.85 -33.49 13.57
C HIS A 538 -34.80 -34.21 12.71
N ILE A 539 -34.77 -35.54 12.77
CA ILE A 539 -33.91 -36.39 11.94
C ILE A 539 -34.77 -37.03 10.84
N VAL A 540 -34.24 -37.11 9.62
CA VAL A 540 -34.86 -37.74 8.46
C VAL A 540 -33.84 -38.66 7.79
N ASN A 541 -34.19 -39.94 7.63
CA ASN A 541 -33.42 -40.88 6.82
C ASN A 541 -34.02 -40.90 5.40
N GLU A 542 -33.29 -40.38 4.41
CA GLU A 542 -33.72 -40.39 2.98
C GLU A 542 -33.14 -41.62 2.25
N GLU A 543 -33.50 -42.84 2.71
CA GLU A 543 -32.98 -44.09 2.15
C GLU A 543 -33.29 -44.24 0.64
N ASP A 544 -34.47 -43.80 0.20
CA ASP A 544 -34.94 -43.88 -1.19
C ASP A 544 -34.25 -42.90 -2.18
N ASN A 545 -33.50 -41.89 -1.71
CA ASN A 545 -32.98 -40.79 -2.53
C ASN A 545 -31.44 -40.72 -2.63
N HIS A 546 -30.74 -41.79 -2.22
CA HIS A 546 -29.27 -41.86 -2.19
C HIS A 546 -28.61 -40.69 -1.41
N ARG A 547 -29.26 -40.19 -0.35
CA ARG A 547 -28.76 -39.11 0.50
C ARG A 547 -28.54 -39.60 1.92
N GLY A 548 -27.47 -39.12 2.56
CA GLY A 548 -27.20 -39.43 3.96
C GLY A 548 -28.27 -38.85 4.89
N THR A 549 -28.40 -39.42 6.09
CA THR A 549 -29.31 -38.94 7.15
C THR A 549 -29.21 -37.43 7.36
N GLN A 550 -30.34 -36.74 7.29
CA GLN A 550 -30.42 -35.29 7.46
C GLN A 550 -30.99 -34.89 8.82
N LEU A 551 -30.34 -33.93 9.46
CA LEU A 551 -30.68 -33.34 10.75
C LEU A 551 -31.11 -31.89 10.53
N PHE A 552 -32.37 -31.58 10.84
CA PHE A 552 -32.98 -30.26 10.62
C PHE A 552 -33.23 -29.53 11.95
N PHE A 553 -32.71 -28.31 12.10
CA PHE A 553 -32.98 -27.44 13.25
C PHE A 553 -33.97 -26.33 12.91
N ALA A 554 -35.10 -26.29 13.63
CA ALA A 554 -36.18 -25.34 13.42
C ALA A 554 -35.97 -24.03 14.21
N ASN A 555 -34.94 -23.25 13.84
CA ASN A 555 -34.60 -22.00 14.50
C ASN A 555 -34.34 -20.87 13.49
N LYS A 556 -35.31 -19.94 13.39
CA LYS A 556 -35.25 -18.75 12.52
C LYS A 556 -34.04 -17.86 12.79
N LEU A 557 -33.73 -17.63 14.06
CA LEU A 557 -32.65 -16.73 14.46
C LEU A 557 -31.28 -17.36 14.14
N ALA A 558 -31.14 -18.68 14.29
CA ALA A 558 -29.96 -19.41 13.83
C ALA A 558 -29.82 -19.37 12.30
N CYS A 559 -30.91 -19.51 11.53
CA CYS A 559 -30.86 -19.36 10.06
C CYS A 559 -30.29 -17.98 9.67
N VAL A 560 -30.89 -16.91 10.19
CA VAL A 560 -30.48 -15.53 9.92
C VAL A 560 -29.04 -15.25 10.36
N LEU A 561 -28.62 -15.78 11.50
CA LEU A 561 -27.23 -15.68 11.95
C LEU A 561 -26.27 -16.37 10.98
N PHE A 562 -26.52 -17.63 10.63
CA PHE A 562 -25.61 -18.40 9.77
C PHE A 562 -25.50 -17.81 8.37
N GLU A 563 -26.61 -17.34 7.81
CA GLU A 563 -26.67 -16.77 6.45
C GLU A 563 -26.10 -15.34 6.40
N HIS A 564 -26.50 -14.46 7.32
CA HIS A 564 -26.29 -13.00 7.18
C HIS A 564 -25.31 -12.37 8.18
N VAL A 565 -25.08 -12.97 9.36
CA VAL A 565 -24.14 -12.43 10.38
C VAL A 565 -22.80 -13.17 10.37
N PHE A 566 -22.84 -14.50 10.31
CA PHE A 566 -21.65 -15.34 10.14
C PHE A 566 -21.22 -15.39 8.68
N GLY A 567 -22.16 -15.20 7.74
CA GLY A 567 -21.88 -15.03 6.31
C GLY A 567 -21.39 -16.29 5.61
N ILE A 568 -21.85 -17.48 6.04
CA ILE A 568 -21.42 -18.75 5.44
C ILE A 568 -22.19 -18.98 4.14
N GLY A 569 -21.49 -19.24 3.04
CA GLY A 569 -22.13 -19.38 1.73
C GLY A 569 -23.09 -20.57 1.59
N CYS A 570 -24.15 -20.38 0.79
CA CYS A 570 -25.13 -21.40 0.47
C CYS A 570 -24.74 -22.21 -0.78
N GLY A 571 -24.76 -23.53 -0.69
CA GLY A 571 -24.27 -24.46 -1.72
C GLY A 571 -22.74 -24.68 -1.65
N ALA A 572 -22.29 -25.89 -2.02
CA ALA A 572 -20.93 -26.37 -1.79
C ALA A 572 -19.83 -25.49 -2.41
N SER A 573 -20.03 -25.02 -3.66
CA SER A 573 -19.10 -24.16 -4.39
C SER A 573 -18.99 -22.73 -3.84
N ASN A 574 -19.98 -22.28 -3.06
CA ASN A 574 -20.00 -20.95 -2.44
C ASN A 574 -19.54 -20.96 -0.98
N LYS A 575 -19.30 -22.14 -0.38
CA LYS A 575 -18.86 -22.27 1.01
C LYS A 575 -17.65 -21.39 1.30
N CYS A 576 -17.57 -20.88 2.51
CA CYS A 576 -16.48 -20.04 2.99
C CYS A 576 -16.37 -20.16 4.51
N LEU A 577 -15.28 -19.68 5.08
CA LEU A 577 -15.19 -19.48 6.52
C LEU A 577 -16.21 -18.43 6.99
N PRO A 578 -16.71 -18.55 8.23
CA PRO A 578 -17.44 -17.47 8.91
C PRO A 578 -16.59 -16.19 8.93
N ARG A 579 -17.21 -15.02 8.77
CA ARG A 579 -16.56 -13.69 8.84
C ARG A 579 -15.62 -13.55 10.05
N HIS A 580 -16.04 -14.13 11.17
CA HIS A 580 -15.37 -14.07 12.46
C HIS A 580 -14.16 -15.01 12.59
N ALA A 581 -13.98 -16.00 11.70
CA ALA A 581 -13.09 -17.14 11.89
C ALA A 581 -11.60 -16.78 12.10
N PHE A 582 -11.08 -15.78 11.38
CA PHE A 582 -9.69 -15.34 11.53
C PHE A 582 -9.45 -14.64 12.88
N ASN A 583 -10.48 -14.00 13.44
CA ASN A 583 -10.46 -13.20 14.67
C ASN A 583 -10.60 -14.04 15.95
N LEU A 584 -10.92 -15.33 15.79
CA LEU A 584 -11.06 -16.28 16.89
C LEU A 584 -9.76 -16.41 17.70
N PRO A 585 -9.85 -16.65 19.02
CA PRO A 585 -8.76 -17.25 19.79
C PRO A 585 -8.28 -18.56 19.16
N ASP A 586 -6.99 -18.90 19.25
CA ASP A 586 -6.42 -20.02 18.48
C ASP A 586 -7.01 -21.39 18.86
N ASP A 587 -7.32 -21.62 20.14
CA ASP A 587 -8.05 -22.80 20.61
C ASP A 587 -9.46 -22.90 20.00
N LYS A 588 -10.13 -21.77 19.75
CA LYS A 588 -11.41 -21.72 19.04
C LYS A 588 -11.23 -21.93 17.53
N LYS A 589 -10.13 -21.48 16.93
CA LYS A 589 -9.75 -21.86 15.55
C LYS A 589 -9.56 -23.38 15.42
N TYR A 590 -8.91 -24.01 16.40
CA TYR A 590 -8.78 -25.48 16.45
C TYR A 590 -10.12 -26.19 16.64
N SER A 591 -11.07 -25.63 17.41
CA SER A 591 -12.44 -26.17 17.47
C SER A 591 -13.18 -26.07 16.12
N LEU A 592 -13.05 -24.96 15.38
CA LEU A 592 -13.59 -24.83 14.02
C LEU A 592 -12.99 -25.87 13.07
N LEU A 593 -11.66 -26.03 13.08
CA LEU A 593 -10.99 -27.08 12.32
C LEU A 593 -11.42 -28.49 12.76
N SER A 594 -11.76 -28.71 14.03
CA SER A 594 -12.23 -30.00 14.55
C SER A 594 -13.60 -30.40 13.99
N GLY A 595 -14.50 -29.44 13.79
CA GLY A 595 -15.78 -29.65 13.09
C GLY A 595 -15.57 -30.00 11.61
N LEU A 596 -14.75 -29.21 10.90
CA LEU A 596 -14.39 -29.48 9.49
C LEU A 596 -13.76 -30.87 9.31
N PHE A 597 -12.78 -31.22 10.15
CA PHE A 597 -12.07 -32.50 10.06
C PHE A 597 -12.87 -33.70 10.60
N SER A 598 -13.99 -33.45 11.26
CA SER A 598 -14.98 -34.48 11.61
C SER A 598 -16.08 -34.62 10.54
N GLY A 599 -16.33 -33.57 9.74
CA GLY A 599 -17.06 -33.62 8.46
C GLY A 599 -16.21 -34.20 7.32
N ASP A 600 -15.94 -33.41 6.26
CA ASP A 600 -15.16 -33.84 5.06
C ASP A 600 -13.64 -34.01 5.28
N GLY A 601 -13.18 -33.96 6.53
CA GLY A 601 -11.78 -34.21 6.88
C GLY A 601 -11.26 -35.51 6.28
N THR A 602 -10.13 -35.44 5.59
CA THR A 602 -9.40 -36.62 5.12
C THR A 602 -8.19 -36.84 6.02
N ILE A 603 -8.25 -37.87 6.86
CA ILE A 603 -7.09 -38.43 7.55
C ILE A 603 -6.98 -39.88 7.09
N SER A 604 -5.86 -40.24 6.44
CA SER A 604 -5.67 -41.54 5.75
C SER A 604 -4.44 -42.31 6.24
N VAL A 605 -4.39 -43.61 5.92
CA VAL A 605 -3.39 -44.57 6.43
C VAL A 605 -1.96 -44.26 5.93
N ASP A 606 -1.83 -43.70 4.73
CA ASP A 606 -0.59 -43.13 4.19
C ASP A 606 -0.05 -41.95 5.03
N GLY A 607 -0.85 -41.43 5.96
CA GLY A 607 -0.55 -40.24 6.74
C GLY A 607 -0.86 -38.94 6.01
N THR A 608 -1.61 -38.94 4.89
CA THR A 608 -2.18 -37.70 4.35
C THR A 608 -3.21 -37.15 5.36
N VAL A 609 -3.10 -35.84 5.59
CA VAL A 609 -4.04 -35.04 6.39
C VAL A 609 -4.46 -33.89 5.49
N ALA A 610 -5.75 -33.81 5.17
CA ALA A 610 -6.27 -32.89 4.18
C ALA A 610 -7.74 -32.53 4.43
N TYR A 611 -8.19 -31.44 3.80
CA TYR A 611 -9.61 -31.10 3.64
C TYR A 611 -9.89 -30.94 2.14
N SER A 612 -11.10 -31.27 1.69
CA SER A 612 -11.49 -31.27 0.27
C SER A 612 -12.76 -30.44 0.06
N THR A 613 -12.83 -29.63 -1.01
CA THR A 613 -13.98 -28.76 -1.29
C THR A 613 -14.07 -28.39 -2.77
N THR A 614 -15.28 -28.04 -3.24
CA THR A 614 -15.50 -27.43 -4.56
C THR A 614 -15.57 -25.90 -4.52
N SER A 615 -15.31 -25.28 -3.35
CA SER A 615 -15.15 -23.83 -3.20
C SER A 615 -13.67 -23.44 -3.19
N PRO A 616 -13.17 -22.74 -4.23
CA PRO A 616 -11.82 -22.17 -4.21
C PRO A 616 -11.67 -21.13 -3.09
N ARG A 617 -12.75 -20.41 -2.75
CA ARG A 617 -12.76 -19.41 -1.67
C ARG A 617 -12.45 -20.08 -0.33
N LEU A 618 -13.16 -21.15 0.02
CA LEU A 618 -12.90 -21.90 1.25
C LEU A 618 -11.50 -22.51 1.25
N ALA A 619 -11.02 -23.00 0.10
CA ALA A 619 -9.69 -23.58 -0.02
C ALA A 619 -8.55 -22.57 0.23
N ILE A 620 -8.73 -21.30 -0.14
CA ILE A 620 -7.77 -20.22 0.14
C ILE A 620 -7.92 -19.75 1.59
N GLU A 621 -9.14 -19.49 2.05
CA GLU A 621 -9.41 -19.07 3.44
C GLU A 621 -8.87 -20.09 4.47
N LEU A 622 -9.01 -21.40 4.21
CA LEU A 622 -8.45 -22.46 5.06
C LEU A 622 -6.92 -22.52 5.02
N ALA A 623 -6.30 -22.31 3.86
CA ALA A 623 -4.84 -22.28 3.78
C ALA A 623 -4.27 -21.08 4.55
N TYR A 624 -4.88 -19.90 4.43
CA TYR A 624 -4.53 -18.72 5.22
C TYR A 624 -4.79 -18.91 6.73
N LEU A 625 -5.84 -19.63 7.12
CA LEU A 625 -6.10 -19.95 8.53
C LEU A 625 -5.04 -20.92 9.09
N LEU A 626 -4.71 -21.98 8.35
CA LEU A 626 -3.68 -22.95 8.75
C LEU A 626 -2.27 -22.34 8.78
N HIS A 627 -1.92 -21.50 7.81
CA HIS A 627 -0.65 -20.75 7.81
C HIS A 627 -0.56 -19.78 8.99
N SER A 628 -1.66 -19.13 9.40
CA SER A 628 -1.66 -18.28 10.61
C SER A 628 -1.32 -19.03 11.90
N LEU A 629 -1.74 -20.30 11.97
CA LEU A 629 -1.45 -21.23 13.07
C LEU A 629 -0.06 -21.90 12.92
N GLY A 630 0.72 -21.52 11.91
CA GLY A 630 2.01 -22.14 11.59
C GLY A 630 1.88 -23.60 11.18
N ILE A 631 0.89 -23.91 10.36
CA ILE A 631 0.62 -25.26 9.82
C ILE A 631 0.71 -25.15 8.29
N PRO A 632 1.89 -25.37 7.68
CA PRO A 632 2.08 -25.21 6.25
C PRO A 632 1.23 -26.19 5.43
N THR A 633 0.70 -25.68 4.32
CA THR A 633 -0.20 -26.42 3.42
C THR A 633 0.41 -26.62 2.03
N ARG A 634 -0.26 -27.43 1.23
CA ARG A 634 -0.10 -27.55 -0.23
C ARG A 634 -1.44 -27.88 -0.87
N TYR A 635 -1.67 -27.42 -2.09
CA TYR A 635 -2.85 -27.79 -2.86
C TYR A 635 -2.64 -29.09 -3.65
N LYS A 636 -3.73 -29.83 -3.87
CA LYS A 636 -3.96 -30.64 -5.06
C LYS A 636 -5.28 -30.16 -5.64
N VAL A 637 -5.34 -29.96 -6.96
CA VAL A 637 -6.57 -29.65 -7.68
C VAL A 637 -6.81 -30.78 -8.67
N GLU A 638 -8.00 -31.34 -8.66
CA GLU A 638 -8.42 -32.43 -9.54
C GLU A 638 -9.65 -31.98 -10.34
N PRO A 639 -9.56 -31.81 -11.68
CA PRO A 639 -10.75 -31.56 -12.47
C PRO A 639 -11.65 -32.80 -12.44
N ARG A 640 -12.93 -32.63 -12.09
CA ARG A 640 -13.92 -33.72 -12.15
C ARG A 640 -14.93 -33.47 -13.25
N GLU A 641 -14.88 -34.36 -14.25
CA GLU A 641 -16.03 -34.61 -15.11
C GLU A 641 -16.97 -35.58 -14.40
N PHE A 642 -18.25 -35.22 -14.28
CA PHE A 642 -19.26 -36.17 -13.80
C PHE A 642 -19.89 -36.89 -15.00
N GLY A 643 -19.72 -38.21 -15.03
CA GLY A 643 -20.52 -39.09 -15.87
C GLY A 643 -22.01 -38.96 -15.54
N ALA A 644 -22.87 -39.14 -16.53
CA ALA A 644 -24.29 -38.84 -16.42
C ALA A 644 -25.00 -39.75 -15.39
N HIS A 645 -25.64 -39.14 -14.38
CA HIS A 645 -26.72 -39.75 -13.59
C HIS A 645 -27.66 -38.70 -12.93
N PHE A 646 -27.19 -37.48 -12.67
CA PHE A 646 -28.08 -36.34 -12.42
C PHE A 646 -28.47 -35.67 -13.76
N GLY A 647 -29.75 -35.32 -13.89
CA GLY A 647 -30.37 -35.01 -15.18
C GLY A 647 -29.81 -33.79 -15.91
N SER A 648 -29.67 -33.95 -17.24
CA SER A 648 -29.42 -32.93 -18.29
C SER A 648 -28.23 -31.96 -18.17
N TYR A 649 -27.56 -31.84 -17.03
CA TYR A 649 -26.45 -30.89 -16.83
C TYR A 649 -25.10 -31.59 -16.62
N LYS A 650 -24.30 -31.68 -17.69
CA LYS A 650 -22.85 -31.83 -17.56
C LYS A 650 -22.28 -30.54 -17.00
N ALA A 651 -21.62 -30.61 -15.85
CA ALA A 651 -20.90 -29.49 -15.26
C ALA A 651 -19.56 -29.98 -14.72
N ASN A 652 -18.46 -29.44 -15.26
CA ASN A 652 -17.11 -29.74 -14.80
C ASN A 652 -16.77 -28.81 -13.63
N TRP A 653 -16.32 -29.38 -12.52
CA TRP A 653 -15.91 -28.62 -11.33
C TRP A 653 -14.53 -29.10 -10.86
N ASP A 654 -13.67 -28.17 -10.49
CA ASP A 654 -12.38 -28.49 -9.85
C ASP A 654 -12.61 -28.87 -8.38
N LEU A 655 -12.12 -30.05 -7.99
CA LEU A 655 -12.03 -30.46 -6.58
C LEU A 655 -10.71 -29.93 -6.00
N TRP A 656 -10.80 -28.97 -5.09
CA TRP A 656 -9.67 -28.40 -4.37
C TRP A 656 -9.41 -29.19 -3.09
N GLN A 657 -8.17 -29.60 -2.88
CA GLN A 657 -7.76 -30.36 -1.69
C GLN A 657 -6.53 -29.73 -1.03
N ILE A 658 -6.72 -29.23 0.19
CA ILE A 658 -5.70 -28.58 1.00
C ILE A 658 -5.04 -29.66 1.87
N ARG A 659 -3.77 -30.00 1.62
CA ARG A 659 -3.02 -31.04 2.35
C ARG A 659 -1.94 -30.41 3.26
N VAL A 660 -1.77 -30.92 4.49
CA VAL A 660 -0.73 -30.46 5.42
C VAL A 660 0.66 -31.00 5.04
N ARG A 661 1.68 -30.12 5.03
CA ARG A 661 3.07 -30.43 4.62
C ARG A 661 3.95 -30.82 5.82
N GLY A 662 4.62 -31.98 5.74
CA GLY A 662 5.58 -32.45 6.74
C GLY A 662 4.96 -33.13 7.96
N LEU A 663 5.74 -33.96 8.68
CA LEU A 663 5.25 -34.73 9.82
C LEU A 663 4.95 -33.83 11.04
N ARG A 664 5.88 -32.94 11.40
CA ARG A 664 5.73 -32.00 12.54
C ARG A 664 4.45 -31.15 12.44
N ALA A 665 4.14 -30.61 11.26
CA ALA A 665 2.93 -29.80 11.06
C ALA A 665 1.64 -30.62 11.16
N LYS A 666 1.63 -31.86 10.65
CA LYS A 666 0.52 -32.80 10.84
C LYS A 666 0.33 -33.09 12.32
N GLN A 667 1.41 -33.41 13.05
CA GLN A 667 1.35 -33.69 14.49
C GLN A 667 0.91 -32.44 15.30
N LYS A 668 1.38 -31.23 14.96
CA LYS A 668 0.95 -29.94 15.54
C LYS A 668 -0.56 -29.74 15.42
N LEU A 669 -1.11 -29.93 14.21
CA LEU A 669 -2.56 -29.88 13.97
C LEU A 669 -3.30 -30.99 14.73
N LEU A 670 -2.91 -32.24 14.52
CA LEU A 670 -3.59 -33.43 15.02
C LEU A 670 -3.65 -33.52 16.56
N ARG A 671 -2.64 -33.01 17.28
CA ARG A 671 -2.67 -32.88 18.75
C ARG A 671 -3.69 -31.86 19.27
N LYS A 672 -4.25 -31.02 18.40
CA LYS A 672 -5.23 -29.97 18.73
C LYS A 672 -6.62 -30.21 18.14
N LEU A 673 -6.81 -31.28 17.36
CA LEU A 673 -8.12 -31.62 16.79
C LEU A 673 -8.91 -32.61 17.65
N ASP A 674 -10.13 -32.19 18.00
CA ASP A 674 -11.15 -32.99 18.65
C ASP A 674 -11.99 -33.73 17.60
N LEU A 675 -11.50 -34.93 17.22
CA LEU A 675 -12.01 -35.70 16.08
C LEU A 675 -13.12 -36.66 16.51
N THR A 676 -14.34 -36.45 16.00
CA THR A 676 -15.54 -37.17 16.44
C THR A 676 -15.72 -38.54 15.77
N LYS A 677 -15.29 -38.71 14.51
CA LYS A 677 -15.26 -40.02 13.82
C LYS A 677 -14.17 -40.93 14.42
N LYS A 678 -14.52 -42.15 14.87
CA LYS A 678 -13.56 -43.10 15.48
C LYS A 678 -12.34 -43.36 14.58
N GLN A 679 -12.59 -43.67 13.30
CA GLN A 679 -11.56 -43.91 12.29
C GLN A 679 -10.57 -42.74 12.14
N HIS A 680 -11.00 -41.50 12.41
CA HIS A 680 -10.13 -40.32 12.37
C HIS A 680 -9.23 -40.24 13.62
N ARG A 681 -9.71 -40.68 14.79
CA ARG A 681 -8.88 -40.83 16.01
C ARG A 681 -7.84 -41.94 15.84
N ASP A 682 -8.24 -43.12 15.40
CA ASP A 682 -7.35 -44.27 15.21
C ASP A 682 -6.18 -43.92 14.25
N ARG A 683 -6.48 -43.20 13.15
CA ARG A 683 -5.47 -42.72 12.20
C ARG A 683 -4.68 -41.51 12.71
N ARG A 684 -5.29 -40.59 13.48
CA ARG A 684 -4.60 -39.50 14.18
C ARG A 684 -3.49 -40.09 15.03
N ASP A 685 -3.82 -41.06 15.88
CA ASP A 685 -2.89 -41.62 16.86
C ASP A 685 -1.76 -42.42 16.19
N SER A 686 -2.07 -43.13 15.09
CA SER A 686 -1.04 -43.71 14.20
C SER A 686 -0.06 -42.69 13.60
N ILE A 687 -0.50 -41.45 13.32
CA ILE A 687 0.38 -40.36 12.83
C ILE A 687 1.13 -39.69 13.99
N LEU A 688 0.54 -39.61 15.18
CA LEU A 688 1.21 -39.08 16.38
C LEU A 688 2.31 -40.02 16.91
N ALA A 689 2.16 -41.33 16.73
CA ALA A 689 3.15 -42.34 17.10
C ALA A 689 4.33 -42.49 16.11
N LYS A 690 4.29 -41.83 14.94
CA LYS A 690 5.40 -41.86 13.97
C LYS A 690 6.55 -40.98 14.44
N ASP A 691 7.70 -41.61 14.61
CA ASP A 691 8.95 -40.96 15.01
C ASP A 691 9.53 -40.11 13.86
N ASP A 692 10.10 -38.93 14.17
CA ASP A 692 10.66 -38.00 13.19
C ASP A 692 12.11 -38.38 12.83
N THR A 693 12.30 -39.58 12.30
CA THR A 693 13.63 -40.16 12.02
C THR A 693 14.48 -39.31 11.09
N TYR A 694 13.86 -38.59 10.14
CA TYR A 694 14.57 -37.65 9.27
C TYR A 694 15.13 -36.44 10.05
N GLY A 695 14.39 -35.97 11.06
CA GLY A 695 14.84 -34.95 12.00
C GLY A 695 15.80 -35.43 13.09
N LYS A 696 16.11 -36.74 13.13
CA LYS A 696 17.16 -37.36 13.98
C LYS A 696 18.43 -37.70 13.18
N LEU A 697 18.29 -38.11 11.92
CA LEU A 697 19.41 -38.47 11.02
C LEU A 697 20.20 -37.25 10.53
N VAL A 698 19.54 -36.11 10.35
CA VAL A 698 20.23 -34.82 10.31
C VAL A 698 20.46 -34.39 11.76
N GLN A 699 21.71 -34.27 12.21
CA GLN A 699 22.01 -33.41 13.35
C GLN A 699 21.69 -31.98 12.91
N ILE A 700 20.49 -31.52 13.22
CA ILE A 700 20.01 -30.15 13.00
C ILE A 700 20.87 -29.24 13.88
N PRO A 701 21.86 -28.49 13.34
CA PRO A 701 22.74 -27.68 14.18
C PRO A 701 21.97 -26.47 14.71
N HIS A 702 22.46 -25.82 15.77
CA HIS A 702 21.71 -24.75 16.44
C HIS A 702 21.19 -23.64 15.51
N HIS A 703 21.91 -23.29 14.43
CA HIS A 703 21.49 -22.31 13.43
C HIS A 703 20.23 -22.71 12.62
N ILE A 704 19.82 -23.99 12.61
CA ILE A 704 18.55 -24.43 12.00
C ILE A 704 17.38 -24.38 13.00
N ALA A 705 17.64 -24.35 14.32
CA ALA A 705 16.60 -24.02 15.29
C ALA A 705 16.11 -22.56 15.12
N GLU A 706 16.98 -21.68 14.63
CA GLU A 706 16.63 -20.29 14.27
C GLU A 706 15.76 -20.19 13.00
N LEU A 707 15.88 -21.14 12.06
CA LEU A 707 14.99 -21.24 10.90
C LEU A 707 13.54 -21.55 11.31
N ASP A 708 13.32 -22.29 12.41
CA ASP A 708 11.98 -22.54 12.95
C ASP A 708 11.37 -21.29 13.64
N GLN A 709 12.19 -20.28 13.97
CA GLN A 709 11.73 -18.96 14.45
C GLN A 709 11.28 -18.01 13.32
N LEU A 710 11.72 -18.24 12.07
CA LEU A 710 11.39 -17.36 10.95
C LEU A 710 9.93 -17.55 10.52
N LYS A 711 9.11 -16.52 10.73
CA LYS A 711 7.70 -16.43 10.32
C LYS A 711 7.45 -16.42 8.80
N VAL A 712 8.48 -16.72 8.01
CA VAL A 712 8.44 -16.81 6.55
C VAL A 712 9.07 -18.14 6.14
N MET A 713 8.42 -18.82 5.22
CA MET A 713 8.89 -20.05 4.60
C MET A 713 9.28 -19.80 3.15
N HIS A 714 10.25 -20.56 2.64
CA HIS A 714 10.66 -20.48 1.25
C HIS A 714 10.19 -21.69 0.45
N PHE A 715 9.67 -21.43 -0.73
CA PHE A 715 9.19 -22.45 -1.65
C PHE A 715 9.71 -22.15 -3.05
N ALA A 716 10.42 -23.11 -3.64
CA ALA A 716 10.91 -23.01 -5.02
C ALA A 716 9.75 -22.93 -6.00
N ILE A 717 9.86 -22.07 -7.01
CA ILE A 717 8.97 -22.09 -8.18
C ILE A 717 9.13 -23.42 -8.92
N THR A 718 8.02 -24.08 -9.24
CA THR A 718 7.99 -25.35 -9.97
C THR A 718 7.44 -25.23 -11.37
N GLU A 719 6.64 -24.20 -11.65
CA GLU A 719 6.02 -23.96 -12.94
C GLU A 719 5.73 -22.46 -13.10
N ILE A 720 6.05 -21.90 -14.27
CA ILE A 720 5.62 -20.57 -14.68
C ILE A 720 4.89 -20.72 -16.01
N SER A 721 3.64 -20.26 -16.08
CA SER A 721 2.84 -20.30 -17.30
C SER A 721 2.21 -18.93 -17.58
N THR A 722 2.15 -18.52 -18.84
CA THR A 722 1.49 -17.26 -19.22
C THR A 722 0.08 -17.51 -19.75
N LEU A 723 -0.92 -16.84 -19.20
CA LEU A 723 -2.29 -16.81 -19.69
C LEU A 723 -2.64 -15.43 -20.25
N ASN A 724 -3.31 -15.40 -21.41
CA ASN A 724 -3.83 -14.15 -21.98
C ASN A 724 -5.02 -13.68 -21.13
N TYR A 725 -4.99 -12.43 -20.67
CA TYR A 725 -5.99 -11.87 -19.78
C TYR A 725 -6.65 -10.62 -20.36
N THR A 726 -7.94 -10.46 -20.08
CA THR A 726 -8.70 -9.22 -20.30
C THR A 726 -9.79 -9.20 -19.23
N GLY A 727 -9.79 -8.16 -18.39
CA GLY A 727 -10.56 -8.08 -17.14
C GLY A 727 -10.09 -6.88 -16.34
N GLU A 728 -10.08 -6.94 -15.00
CA GLU A 728 -9.40 -5.96 -14.13
C GLU A 728 -8.18 -6.60 -13.43
N VAL A 729 -7.17 -5.86 -12.93
CA VAL A 729 -5.88 -6.29 -12.36
C VAL A 729 -5.34 -5.14 -11.42
N TYR A 730 -5.05 -5.37 -10.12
CA TYR A 730 -5.08 -4.37 -9.00
C TYR A 730 -3.68 -3.93 -8.45
N ASP A 731 -3.49 -3.38 -7.23
CA ASP A 731 -2.17 -3.04 -6.55
C ASP A 731 -2.41 -2.29 -5.23
N PHE A 732 -1.43 -2.27 -4.32
CA PHE A 732 -1.40 -1.36 -3.17
C PHE A 732 -0.08 -0.59 -3.06
N VAL A 733 -0.10 0.76 -3.16
CA VAL A 733 0.99 1.51 -2.52
C VAL A 733 0.96 1.24 -1.03
N ILE A 734 2.03 0.66 -0.47
CA ILE A 734 2.17 0.37 0.96
C ILE A 734 3.25 1.29 1.55
N PRO A 735 2.98 1.98 2.68
CA PRO A 735 4.02 2.71 3.42
C PRO A 735 4.88 1.76 4.25
N ASP A 736 6.11 2.18 4.55
CA ASP A 736 7.12 1.51 5.39
C ASP A 736 7.64 0.15 4.89
N THR A 737 6.76 -0.82 4.69
CA THR A 737 7.13 -2.21 4.39
C THR A 737 7.23 -2.49 2.89
N HIS A 738 6.59 -1.67 2.05
CA HIS A 738 6.55 -1.79 0.59
C HIS A 738 6.22 -3.21 0.09
N ASN A 739 5.39 -3.91 0.85
CA ASN A 739 4.87 -5.22 0.51
C ASN A 739 3.51 -5.47 1.15
N PHE A 740 2.73 -6.36 0.55
CA PHE A 740 1.49 -6.88 1.10
C PHE A 740 1.40 -8.39 0.89
N ILE A 741 0.51 -9.02 1.64
CA ILE A 741 0.29 -10.47 1.56
C ILE A 741 -0.82 -10.77 0.55
N ALA A 742 -0.49 -11.55 -0.49
CA ALA A 742 -1.36 -11.82 -1.63
C ALA A 742 -1.26 -13.27 -2.16
N GLY A 743 -2.27 -13.69 -2.93
CA GLY A 743 -2.29 -14.94 -3.69
C GLY A 743 -3.09 -16.07 -3.05
N ASP A 744 -3.07 -17.27 -3.65
CA ASP A 744 -3.83 -18.43 -3.15
C ASP A 744 -3.21 -19.03 -1.86
N LEU A 745 -1.90 -18.83 -1.68
CA LEU A 745 -1.21 -18.91 -0.38
C LEU A 745 -0.79 -17.49 0.03
N PRO A 746 -0.38 -17.23 1.29
CA PRO A 746 0.10 -15.91 1.71
C PRO A 746 1.51 -15.60 1.16
N PHE A 747 1.66 -15.30 -0.13
CA PHE A 747 2.92 -14.80 -0.71
C PHE A 747 3.19 -13.38 -0.23
N ILE A 748 4.47 -13.01 -0.11
CA ILE A 748 4.89 -11.62 0.15
C ILE A 748 5.27 -10.97 -1.19
N VAL A 749 4.56 -9.92 -1.58
CA VAL A 749 4.73 -9.22 -2.88
C VAL A 749 4.79 -7.70 -2.73
N HIS A 750 5.37 -7.02 -3.70
CA HIS A 750 5.79 -5.60 -3.67
C HIS A 750 4.76 -4.64 -4.32
N ASN A 751 5.08 -3.34 -4.47
CA ASN A 751 4.22 -2.32 -5.09
C ASN A 751 4.97 -1.12 -5.75
N CYS A 752 4.32 -0.34 -6.64
CA CYS A 752 4.95 0.79 -7.38
C CYS A 752 3.92 1.67 -8.17
N VAL A 753 4.31 2.86 -8.73
CA VAL A 753 3.55 3.91 -9.52
C VAL A 753 2.70 4.94 -8.74
N CYS A 754 1.82 5.67 -9.44
CA CYS A 754 0.65 6.39 -8.95
C CYS A 754 -0.64 5.55 -9.17
N PRO A 755 -0.86 4.47 -8.40
CA PRO A 755 -1.54 3.25 -8.88
C PRO A 755 -3.04 3.26 -8.49
N TYR A 756 -3.99 3.29 -9.46
CA TYR A 756 -5.30 3.99 -9.34
C TYR A 756 -5.18 5.34 -8.58
N GLY A 757 -4.18 6.15 -8.96
CA GLY A 757 -4.04 7.52 -8.44
C GLY A 757 -5.00 8.51 -9.10
N GLU A 758 -5.02 9.74 -8.61
CA GLU A 758 -5.78 10.82 -9.26
C GLU A 758 -4.86 11.59 -10.20
N VAL A 759 -5.35 11.97 -11.38
CA VAL A 759 -4.78 13.08 -12.14
C VAL A 759 -5.08 14.36 -11.35
N VAL A 760 -4.09 15.22 -11.10
CA VAL A 760 -4.26 16.44 -10.31
C VAL A 760 -3.67 17.66 -11.00
N ALA A 761 -4.23 18.84 -10.76
CA ALA A 761 -3.65 20.10 -11.22
C ALA A 761 -2.47 20.54 -10.33
N GLU A 762 -1.40 21.02 -10.95
CA GLU A 762 -0.18 21.57 -10.35
C GLU A 762 0.06 22.98 -10.90
N TRP A 763 0.09 23.98 -10.02
CA TRP A 763 0.32 25.39 -10.39
C TRP A 763 1.81 25.72 -10.45
N ALA A 764 2.29 26.17 -11.61
CA ALA A 764 3.69 26.50 -11.86
C ALA A 764 3.93 28.03 -11.93
N GLY A 765 3.46 28.73 -10.90
CA GLY A 765 3.35 30.19 -10.89
C GLY A 765 2.06 30.64 -11.57
N ASP A 766 2.17 31.33 -12.71
CA ASP A 766 1.06 31.91 -13.48
C ASP A 766 0.37 30.93 -14.46
N VAL A 767 0.83 29.69 -14.55
CA VAL A 767 0.28 28.66 -15.45
C VAL A 767 -0.13 27.40 -14.71
N MET A 768 -1.16 26.73 -15.20
CA MET A 768 -1.70 25.49 -14.63
C MET A 768 -1.21 24.30 -15.46
N THR A 769 -0.58 23.32 -14.81
CA THR A 769 -0.05 22.10 -15.44
C THR A 769 -0.64 20.87 -14.80
N VAL A 770 -0.56 19.72 -15.48
CA VAL A 770 -1.05 18.45 -14.91
C VAL A 770 0.09 17.66 -14.26
N ASN A 771 -0.26 16.97 -13.19
CA ASN A 771 0.53 15.94 -12.52
C ASN A 771 -0.45 14.83 -12.08
N GLY A 772 -0.10 14.03 -11.09
CA GLY A 772 -0.99 13.05 -10.51
C GLY A 772 -0.44 12.49 -9.21
N HIS A 773 -1.34 12.15 -8.30
CA HIS A 773 -1.03 11.98 -6.89
C HIS A 773 -1.49 10.63 -6.34
N SER A 774 -0.80 10.21 -5.28
CA SER A 774 -1.05 8.97 -4.55
C SER A 774 -1.31 9.28 -3.09
N TYR A 775 -2.59 9.36 -2.73
CA TYR A 775 -3.01 9.60 -1.35
C TYR A 775 -2.66 8.41 -0.46
N THR A 776 -2.49 8.69 0.82
CA THR A 776 -2.37 7.66 1.86
C THR A 776 -3.71 6.93 2.14
N HIS A 777 -4.85 7.44 1.64
CA HIS A 777 -6.20 6.98 2.00
C HIS A 777 -7.29 7.29 0.94
N ARG A 778 -7.01 7.25 -0.38
CA ARG A 778 -8.03 7.54 -1.44
C ARG A 778 -7.63 7.08 -2.83
N ARG A 779 -8.46 6.25 -3.49
CA ARG A 779 -8.08 5.29 -4.55
C ARG A 779 -9.09 5.34 -5.75
N THR A 780 -8.67 5.31 -7.03
CA THR A 780 -9.50 5.64 -8.23
C THR A 780 -9.80 4.43 -9.18
N PRO A 781 -10.22 4.61 -10.47
CA PRO A 781 -10.15 3.57 -11.50
C PRO A 781 -9.02 3.75 -12.54
N ASN A 782 -8.16 4.77 -12.41
CA ASN A 782 -7.13 5.08 -13.41
C ASN A 782 -5.74 5.34 -12.78
N THR A 783 -4.67 4.80 -13.35
CA THR A 783 -3.26 5.10 -13.08
C THR A 783 -2.88 6.10 -14.12
N ASN A 784 -2.33 7.16 -13.60
CA ASN A 784 -1.83 8.25 -14.36
C ASN A 784 -0.30 8.25 -14.22
N PHE A 785 0.37 8.59 -15.31
CA PHE A 785 1.82 8.55 -15.41
C PHE A 785 2.28 9.58 -16.45
N ALA A 786 3.52 10.01 -16.35
CA ALA A 786 4.01 11.14 -17.13
C ALA A 786 4.80 10.67 -18.37
N ILE A 787 4.19 10.75 -19.56
CA ILE A 787 4.94 10.69 -20.81
C ILE A 787 5.47 12.09 -21.09
N LEU A 788 6.75 12.28 -20.78
CA LEU A 788 7.52 13.51 -20.90
C LEU A 788 8.63 13.37 -21.92
N VAL A 789 8.66 14.25 -22.92
CA VAL A 789 9.72 14.36 -23.93
C VAL A 789 10.79 15.34 -23.43
N SER A 790 11.99 14.84 -23.13
CA SER A 790 13.14 15.70 -22.81
C SER A 790 13.67 16.45 -24.03
N LYS A 791 13.68 17.80 -24.01
CA LYS A 791 14.26 18.62 -25.08
C LYS A 791 15.38 19.54 -24.58
N ARG A 792 16.60 19.38 -25.10
CA ARG A 792 17.69 20.38 -25.01
C ARG A 792 17.55 21.37 -26.18
N PHE A 793 17.80 22.66 -25.93
CA PHE A 793 17.83 23.72 -26.94
C PHE A 793 19.25 24.20 -27.20
N THR A 794 19.52 24.57 -28.46
CA THR A 794 20.80 25.13 -28.94
C THR A 794 20.77 26.67 -28.92
N GLU A 795 21.90 27.31 -29.24
CA GLU A 795 21.89 28.73 -29.62
C GLU A 795 20.96 28.99 -30.82
N PRO A 796 20.41 30.21 -30.96
CA PRO A 796 20.52 31.35 -30.04
C PRO A 796 19.53 31.30 -28.85
N PHE A 797 18.76 30.21 -28.71
CA PHE A 797 17.65 30.15 -27.74
C PHE A 797 18.12 29.86 -26.31
N LYS A 798 17.64 30.66 -25.34
CA LYS A 798 18.15 30.70 -23.96
C LYS A 798 17.09 30.52 -22.87
N GLU A 799 15.80 30.42 -23.20
CA GLU A 799 14.71 30.37 -22.20
C GLU A 799 13.82 29.09 -22.23
N PRO A 800 14.36 27.88 -22.01
CA PRO A 800 13.56 26.63 -21.98
C PRO A 800 12.36 26.65 -21.01
N ILE A 801 12.49 27.38 -19.90
CA ILE A 801 11.43 27.55 -18.90
C ILE A 801 10.30 28.43 -19.45
N ALA A 802 10.63 29.53 -20.14
CA ALA A 802 9.63 30.39 -20.78
C ALA A 802 8.89 29.63 -21.88
N TYR A 803 9.60 28.86 -22.72
CA TYR A 803 8.99 28.00 -23.74
C TYR A 803 7.99 27.00 -23.14
N GLY A 804 8.38 26.28 -22.08
CA GLY A 804 7.46 25.39 -21.36
C GLY A 804 6.25 26.12 -20.77
N LYS A 805 6.44 27.34 -20.26
CA LYS A 805 5.35 28.19 -19.78
C LYS A 805 4.45 28.70 -20.90
N TYR A 806 4.98 29.04 -22.08
CA TYR A 806 4.17 29.46 -23.23
C TYR A 806 3.27 28.32 -23.72
N ILE A 807 3.78 27.09 -23.79
CA ILE A 807 2.97 25.90 -24.14
C ILE A 807 1.90 25.64 -23.06
N ALA A 808 2.24 25.73 -21.77
CA ALA A 808 1.25 25.59 -20.69
C ALA A 808 0.19 26.71 -20.72
N ARG A 809 0.60 27.98 -20.91
CA ARG A 809 -0.32 29.12 -21.00
C ARG A 809 -1.21 29.05 -22.24
N LEU A 810 -0.71 28.53 -23.36
CA LEU A 810 -1.51 28.23 -24.56
C LEU A 810 -2.53 27.11 -24.29
N ALA A 811 -2.13 26.06 -23.57
CA ALA A 811 -3.07 25.02 -23.11
C ALA A 811 -4.19 25.63 -22.25
N ASN A 812 -3.84 26.45 -21.26
CA ASN A 812 -4.79 27.09 -20.35
C ASN A 812 -5.69 28.12 -21.06
N LEU A 813 -5.15 28.87 -22.03
CA LEU A 813 -5.90 29.84 -22.84
C LEU A 813 -6.99 29.16 -23.69
N LEU A 814 -6.69 27.98 -24.26
CA LEU A 814 -7.61 27.24 -25.11
C LEU A 814 -8.61 26.35 -24.35
N SER A 815 -8.43 26.16 -23.04
CA SER A 815 -9.23 25.24 -22.21
C SER A 815 -9.92 25.88 -20.99
N GLY A 816 -9.41 27.02 -20.49
CA GLY A 816 -9.74 27.59 -19.19
C GLY A 816 -9.06 26.92 -17.99
N GLY A 817 -8.24 25.87 -18.20
CA GLY A 817 -7.65 25.07 -17.12
C GLY A 817 -6.71 23.98 -17.61
N ILE A 818 -6.86 22.76 -17.11
CA ILE A 818 -6.17 21.58 -17.66
C ILE A 818 -6.95 21.07 -18.88
N MET A 819 -6.25 20.83 -19.99
CA MET A 819 -6.86 20.25 -21.18
C MET A 819 -6.86 18.72 -21.11
N VAL A 820 -7.90 18.05 -21.62
CA VAL A 820 -7.92 16.60 -21.81
C VAL A 820 -8.37 16.23 -23.23
N GLN A 821 -7.70 15.27 -23.84
CA GLN A 821 -8.04 14.74 -25.17
C GLN A 821 -7.92 13.22 -25.19
N ARG A 822 -8.78 12.56 -25.97
CA ARG A 822 -8.66 11.13 -26.27
C ARG A 822 -7.58 10.93 -27.33
N LEU A 823 -6.64 10.01 -27.12
CA LEU A 823 -5.60 9.63 -28.08
C LEU A 823 -6.17 9.27 -29.48
N GLY A 824 -7.38 8.73 -29.52
CA GLY A 824 -8.10 8.43 -30.77
C GLY A 824 -8.70 9.63 -31.52
N ASP A 825 -8.87 10.79 -30.85
CA ASP A 825 -9.21 12.05 -31.52
C ASP A 825 -7.93 12.82 -31.89
N LEU A 826 -6.89 12.79 -31.03
CA LEU A 826 -5.55 13.32 -31.33
C LEU A 826 -5.00 12.77 -32.66
N ARG A 827 -5.02 11.43 -32.81
CA ARG A 827 -4.61 10.71 -34.04
C ARG A 827 -5.50 11.00 -35.26
N GLN A 828 -6.70 11.52 -35.06
CA GLN A 828 -7.61 11.94 -36.12
C GLN A 828 -7.56 13.47 -36.36
N GLY A 829 -6.53 14.15 -35.84
CA GLY A 829 -6.30 15.58 -36.05
C GLY A 829 -7.44 16.47 -35.54
N ARG A 830 -8.13 16.06 -34.46
CA ARG A 830 -9.37 16.73 -34.04
C ARG A 830 -9.57 16.84 -32.53
N ARG A 831 -10.32 17.86 -32.13
CA ARG A 831 -10.78 18.12 -30.76
C ARG A 831 -11.63 16.99 -30.19
N SER A 832 -11.34 16.57 -28.97
CA SER A 832 -12.32 15.87 -28.12
C SER A 832 -13.34 16.86 -27.57
N THR A 833 -14.61 16.47 -27.55
CA THR A 833 -15.73 17.23 -26.97
C THR A 833 -16.27 16.50 -25.73
N GLU A 834 -17.11 17.16 -24.93
CA GLU A 834 -17.78 16.51 -23.78
C GLU A 834 -18.55 15.27 -24.21
N GLU A 835 -19.32 15.34 -25.30
CA GLU A 835 -20.02 14.20 -25.88
C GLU A 835 -19.05 13.06 -26.26
N ARG A 836 -17.85 13.37 -26.77
CA ARG A 836 -16.82 12.38 -27.10
C ARG A 836 -16.17 11.77 -25.86
N LEU A 837 -16.03 12.52 -24.76
CA LEU A 837 -15.61 11.99 -23.45
C LEU A 837 -16.72 11.17 -22.77
N ALA A 838 -17.99 11.57 -22.92
CA ALA A 838 -19.15 10.78 -22.52
C ALA A 838 -19.20 9.43 -23.26
N ARG A 839 -18.85 9.43 -24.56
CA ARG A 839 -18.62 8.22 -25.39
C ARG A 839 -17.21 7.60 -25.21
N SER A 840 -16.43 7.97 -24.19
CA SER A 840 -15.13 7.34 -23.88
C SER A 840 -15.25 6.25 -22.82
N ILE A 841 -14.45 5.19 -22.97
CA ILE A 841 -14.35 4.08 -22.01
C ILE A 841 -13.56 4.52 -20.77
N VAL A 842 -12.48 5.30 -20.95
CA VAL A 842 -11.79 5.98 -19.84
C VAL A 842 -12.56 7.24 -19.46
N LYS A 843 -12.82 7.41 -18.17
CA LYS A 843 -13.45 8.61 -17.60
C LYS A 843 -12.40 9.43 -16.84
N PRO A 844 -12.32 10.76 -17.05
CA PRO A 844 -11.38 11.61 -16.31
C PRO A 844 -11.46 11.44 -14.78
N THR A 845 -10.33 11.26 -14.09
CA THR A 845 -10.30 11.46 -12.63
C THR A 845 -10.32 12.94 -12.25
N LEU A 846 -9.56 13.77 -12.97
CA LEU A 846 -9.61 15.23 -12.88
C LEU A 846 -10.89 15.72 -13.59
N LYS A 847 -11.93 16.04 -12.82
CA LYS A 847 -13.28 16.36 -13.34
C LYS A 847 -13.38 17.76 -13.93
N GLU A 848 -12.53 18.65 -13.45
CA GLU A 848 -12.35 20.04 -13.90
C GLU A 848 -11.49 20.16 -15.17
N ALA A 849 -11.08 19.04 -15.80
CA ALA A 849 -10.32 19.06 -17.04
C ALA A 849 -11.21 19.22 -18.28
N THR A 850 -10.90 20.19 -19.12
CA THR A 850 -11.74 20.59 -20.25
C THR A 850 -11.40 19.82 -21.54
N PRO A 851 -12.38 19.22 -22.25
CA PRO A 851 -12.17 18.59 -23.56
C PRO A 851 -11.59 19.56 -24.62
N GLY A 852 -10.42 19.23 -25.16
CA GLY A 852 -9.69 20.10 -26.11
C GLY A 852 -8.95 19.37 -27.24
N ASP A 853 -7.97 20.04 -27.84
CA ASP A 853 -7.08 19.50 -28.88
C ASP A 853 -5.62 19.86 -28.61
N LEU A 854 -4.82 18.85 -28.27
CA LEU A 854 -3.40 19.02 -27.96
C LEU A 854 -2.56 19.27 -29.22
N ASN A 855 -3.06 18.99 -30.44
CA ASN A 855 -2.37 19.35 -31.67
C ASN A 855 -2.23 20.88 -31.85
N LEU A 856 -3.09 21.68 -31.19
CA LEU A 856 -3.04 23.14 -31.18
C LEU A 856 -2.13 23.71 -30.07
N VAL A 857 -1.55 22.84 -29.24
CA VAL A 857 -0.82 23.20 -28.00
C VAL A 857 0.60 22.64 -28.00
N LEU A 858 0.73 21.34 -28.26
CA LEU A 858 2.00 20.64 -28.34
C LEU A 858 2.54 20.76 -29.78
N PRO A 859 3.79 21.21 -29.97
CA PRO A 859 4.41 21.22 -31.30
C PRO A 859 4.44 19.81 -31.88
N TYR A 860 4.24 19.68 -33.20
CA TYR A 860 4.16 18.40 -33.93
C TYR A 860 5.24 17.38 -33.50
N ARG A 861 6.49 17.82 -33.36
CA ARG A 861 7.61 17.00 -32.87
C ARG A 861 7.35 16.32 -31.52
N TYR A 862 6.78 17.05 -30.55
CA TYR A 862 6.40 16.48 -29.25
C TYR A 862 5.25 15.48 -29.38
N VAL A 863 4.25 15.77 -30.22
CA VAL A 863 3.13 14.86 -30.47
C VAL A 863 3.61 13.54 -31.07
N VAL A 864 4.47 13.59 -32.09
CA VAL A 864 5.10 12.40 -32.69
C VAL A 864 5.92 11.62 -31.66
N ASN A 865 6.76 12.29 -30.86
CA ASN A 865 7.55 11.63 -29.82
C ASN A 865 6.69 10.93 -28.75
N ILE A 866 5.56 11.54 -28.38
CA ILE A 866 4.57 10.97 -27.45
C ILE A 866 3.87 9.75 -28.08
N LEU A 867 3.45 9.85 -29.35
CA LEU A 867 2.82 8.75 -30.09
C LEU A 867 3.78 7.58 -30.29
N GLU A 868 5.03 7.84 -30.69
CA GLU A 868 6.05 6.82 -30.82
C GLU A 868 6.41 6.17 -29.48
N MET A 869 6.48 6.95 -28.39
CA MET A 869 6.65 6.38 -27.06
C MET A 869 5.47 5.47 -26.71
N LEU A 870 4.24 5.90 -26.98
CA LEU A 870 3.05 5.07 -26.78
C LEU A 870 3.07 3.81 -27.64
N GLU A 871 3.63 3.85 -28.87
CA GLU A 871 3.87 2.67 -29.71
C GLU A 871 4.96 1.75 -29.17
N ALA A 872 6.06 2.29 -28.68
CA ALA A 872 7.17 1.51 -28.12
C ALA A 872 6.78 0.86 -26.80
N LEU A 873 6.05 1.60 -25.97
CA LEU A 873 5.39 1.08 -24.79
C LEU A 873 4.32 0.06 -25.12
N ASP A 874 3.53 0.19 -26.19
CA ASP A 874 2.52 -0.83 -26.55
C ASP A 874 3.16 -2.23 -26.75
N LYS A 875 4.47 -2.31 -27.00
CA LYS A 875 5.26 -3.56 -27.07
C LYS A 875 5.61 -4.15 -25.70
N ILE A 876 5.65 -3.35 -24.64
CA ILE A 876 6.01 -3.74 -23.26
C ILE A 876 4.96 -3.35 -22.20
N ALA A 877 3.83 -2.80 -22.62
CA ALA A 877 2.66 -2.31 -21.87
C ALA A 877 1.45 -2.15 -22.83
N PRO A 878 0.91 -3.25 -23.40
CA PRO A 878 -0.06 -3.18 -24.49
C PRO A 878 -1.40 -2.54 -24.09
N GLY A 879 -1.96 -1.77 -25.00
CA GLY A 879 -3.21 -1.01 -24.81
C GLY A 879 -2.98 0.43 -24.34
N VAL A 880 -1.75 0.82 -24.03
CA VAL A 880 -1.38 2.22 -23.72
C VAL A 880 -1.70 3.13 -24.89
N ASN A 881 -1.56 2.59 -26.09
CA ASN A 881 -1.77 3.29 -27.35
C ASN A 881 -3.23 3.28 -27.81
N SER A 882 -4.18 2.93 -26.93
CA SER A 882 -5.61 2.81 -27.21
C SER A 882 -6.25 4.14 -27.63
N ARG A 883 -7.20 4.07 -28.57
CA ARG A 883 -7.99 5.24 -29.01
C ARG A 883 -8.77 5.93 -27.87
N HIS A 884 -8.92 5.27 -26.72
CA HIS A 884 -9.62 5.79 -25.54
C HIS A 884 -8.70 6.30 -24.42
N THR A 885 -7.38 6.07 -24.51
CA THR A 885 -6.40 6.64 -23.59
C THR A 885 -6.59 8.15 -23.49
N LEU A 886 -6.64 8.69 -22.27
CA LEU A 886 -6.73 10.12 -22.04
C LEU A 886 -5.33 10.71 -21.90
N LEU A 887 -5.13 11.83 -22.56
CA LEU A 887 -3.90 12.59 -22.56
C LEU A 887 -4.22 13.98 -22.01
N TYR A 888 -3.56 14.35 -20.92
CA TYR A 888 -3.80 15.63 -20.26
C TYR A 888 -2.72 16.65 -20.63
N GLY A 889 -3.17 17.78 -21.17
CA GLY A 889 -2.39 18.92 -21.61
C GLY A 889 -2.24 19.97 -20.50
N VAL A 890 -1.03 20.28 -20.01
CA VAL A 890 0.27 19.67 -20.33
C VAL A 890 1.03 19.34 -19.05
N GLU A 891 1.69 18.19 -19.03
CA GLU A 891 2.64 17.84 -17.97
C GLU A 891 3.98 18.49 -18.37
N VAL A 892 4.40 19.51 -17.63
CA VAL A 892 5.68 20.20 -17.84
C VAL A 892 6.49 20.09 -16.57
N LYS A 893 7.64 19.43 -16.63
CA LYS A 893 8.60 19.45 -15.52
C LYS A 893 9.60 20.57 -15.73
N PHE A 894 9.21 21.73 -15.22
CA PHE A 894 10.09 22.87 -15.04
C PHE A 894 11.27 22.48 -14.14
N TYR A 895 12.47 22.89 -14.53
CA TYR A 895 13.68 22.65 -13.77
C TYR A 895 14.33 23.99 -13.42
N SER A 896 14.94 24.08 -12.25
CA SER A 896 15.73 25.22 -11.81
C SER A 896 16.72 25.64 -12.90
N SER A 897 16.96 26.95 -13.06
CA SER A 897 18.10 27.40 -13.88
C SER A 897 19.39 26.92 -13.20
N ARG A 898 20.32 26.32 -13.95
CA ARG A 898 21.61 25.90 -13.38
C ARG A 898 22.56 27.07 -13.41
N LEU A 899 23.21 27.34 -12.28
CA LEU A 899 24.39 28.19 -12.27
C LEU A 899 25.53 27.52 -13.05
N HIS A 900 26.40 28.31 -13.66
CA HIS A 900 27.74 27.86 -13.97
C HIS A 900 28.48 27.70 -12.65
N LEU A 901 29.01 26.50 -12.40
CA LEU A 901 29.74 26.19 -11.18
C LEU A 901 31.04 25.45 -11.51
N THR A 902 32.04 25.64 -10.64
CA THR A 902 33.28 24.85 -10.61
C THR A 902 33.02 23.42 -10.10
N LYS A 903 34.06 22.56 -10.12
CA LYS A 903 33.99 21.23 -9.47
C LYS A 903 33.60 21.31 -7.99
N SER A 904 34.14 22.30 -7.28
CA SER A 904 33.87 22.58 -5.87
C SER A 904 32.53 23.30 -5.61
N LEU A 905 31.71 23.46 -6.65
CA LEU A 905 30.39 24.11 -6.63
C LEU A 905 30.43 25.62 -6.30
N GLU A 906 31.55 26.27 -6.59
CA GLU A 906 31.74 27.72 -6.53
C GLU A 906 31.19 28.39 -7.80
N THR A 907 30.65 29.59 -7.67
CA THR A 907 30.18 30.43 -8.79
C THR A 907 31.34 31.22 -9.43
N GLU A 908 31.03 32.09 -10.40
CA GLU A 908 32.00 33.07 -10.93
C GLU A 908 32.34 34.19 -9.91
N VAL A 909 31.60 34.28 -8.80
CA VAL A 909 31.96 35.09 -7.62
C VAL A 909 32.71 34.21 -6.63
N GLU A 910 33.93 34.61 -6.26
CA GLU A 910 34.78 33.86 -5.32
C GLU A 910 34.14 33.81 -3.93
N ASN A 911 34.31 32.70 -3.21
CA ASN A 911 33.67 32.40 -1.92
C ASN A 911 32.11 32.30 -1.95
N LEU A 912 31.46 32.47 -3.10
CA LEU A 912 30.02 32.20 -3.27
C LEU A 912 29.82 30.80 -3.86
N PHE A 913 29.26 29.91 -3.06
CA PHE A 913 28.99 28.51 -3.40
C PHE A 913 27.50 28.25 -3.53
N ALA A 914 27.09 27.41 -4.48
CA ALA A 914 25.68 27.11 -4.70
C ALA A 914 25.39 25.60 -4.70
N ALA A 915 24.47 25.16 -3.83
CA ALA A 915 24.25 23.76 -3.53
C ALA A 915 22.77 23.34 -3.63
N GLY A 916 22.55 22.04 -3.82
CA GLY A 916 21.23 21.42 -3.83
C GLY A 916 20.35 21.76 -5.03
N ASP A 917 19.08 21.32 -4.96
CA ASP A 917 18.11 21.43 -6.05
C ASP A 917 17.77 22.89 -6.43
N GLY A 918 18.03 23.84 -5.53
CA GLY A 918 17.87 25.28 -5.77
C GLY A 918 18.85 25.82 -6.80
N ALA A 919 20.13 25.43 -6.69
CA ALA A 919 21.19 25.73 -7.66
C ALA A 919 21.05 24.94 -8.98
N GLY A 920 20.06 24.03 -9.05
CA GLY A 920 19.74 23.25 -10.22
C GLY A 920 20.71 22.11 -10.53
N ILE A 921 21.69 21.82 -9.66
CA ILE A 921 22.64 20.71 -9.85
C ILE A 921 22.14 19.37 -9.33
N THR A 922 21.14 19.34 -8.44
CA THR A 922 20.60 18.09 -7.86
C THR A 922 19.08 18.01 -7.96
N ARG A 923 18.55 16.82 -7.71
CA ARG A 923 17.13 16.42 -7.80
C ARG A 923 16.73 15.31 -6.80
N SER A 924 17.62 14.84 -5.93
CA SER A 924 17.33 13.85 -4.87
C SER A 924 17.86 14.33 -3.51
N LEU A 925 17.27 13.85 -2.42
CA LEU A 925 17.71 14.20 -1.06
C LEU A 925 19.21 13.89 -0.85
N VAL A 926 19.68 12.77 -1.40
CA VAL A 926 21.07 12.29 -1.26
C VAL A 926 22.04 13.13 -2.06
N GLN A 927 21.80 13.34 -3.36
CA GLN A 927 22.70 14.18 -4.16
C GLN A 927 22.68 15.64 -3.68
N ALA A 928 21.54 16.15 -3.20
CA ALA A 928 21.48 17.47 -2.55
C ALA A 928 22.39 17.53 -1.32
N SER A 929 22.29 16.57 -0.39
CA SER A 929 23.21 16.44 0.74
C SER A 929 24.68 16.31 0.30
N ALA A 930 24.96 15.55 -0.76
CA ALA A 930 26.31 15.37 -1.31
C ALA A 930 26.91 16.70 -1.80
N SER A 931 26.12 17.51 -2.50
CA SER A 931 26.55 18.86 -2.91
C SER A 931 26.86 19.78 -1.71
N GLY A 932 26.20 19.58 -0.56
CA GLY A 932 26.55 20.23 0.70
C GLY A 932 27.93 19.82 1.23
N LEU A 933 28.26 18.52 1.17
CA LEU A 933 29.57 18.00 1.58
C LEU A 933 30.71 18.50 0.69
N VAL A 934 30.49 18.66 -0.62
CA VAL A 934 31.50 19.21 -1.55
C VAL A 934 31.90 20.63 -1.15
N VAL A 935 30.91 21.52 -0.99
CA VAL A 935 31.12 22.91 -0.59
C VAL A 935 31.81 23.00 0.77
N ALA A 936 31.36 22.20 1.75
CA ALA A 936 31.95 22.19 3.08
C ALA A 936 33.43 21.74 3.10
N ARG A 937 33.81 20.82 2.22
CA ARG A 937 35.20 20.35 2.11
C ARG A 937 36.11 21.39 1.48
N GLU A 938 35.67 22.06 0.41
CA GLU A 938 36.41 23.17 -0.21
C GLU A 938 36.64 24.31 0.79
N ILE A 939 35.57 24.81 1.43
CA ILE A 939 35.66 25.86 2.45
C ILE A 939 36.57 25.41 3.61
N GLY A 940 36.43 24.16 4.05
CA GLY A 940 37.29 23.57 5.07
C GLY A 940 38.77 23.52 4.68
N GLN A 941 39.10 23.20 3.43
CA GLN A 941 40.47 23.20 2.91
C GLN A 941 41.03 24.64 2.86
N ARG A 942 40.26 25.61 2.34
CA ARG A 942 40.68 27.02 2.29
C ARG A 942 40.87 27.67 3.67
N ILE A 943 40.15 27.22 4.69
CA ILE A 943 40.35 27.67 6.07
C ILE A 943 41.49 26.88 6.76
N GLY A 944 41.70 25.61 6.41
CA GLY A 944 42.76 24.76 6.97
C GLY A 944 44.17 25.04 6.44
N ASN A 945 44.30 25.76 5.32
CA ASN A 945 45.57 26.18 4.72
C ASN A 945 45.90 27.65 5.06
N ARG A 946 45.63 28.07 6.31
CA ARG A 946 45.93 29.41 6.86
C ARG A 946 46.73 29.29 8.15
#